data_AF-A0A0H4B7E5-F1
#
_entry.id   AF-A0A0H4B7E5-F1
#
_cell.length_a   1.000
_cell.length_b   1.000
_cell.length_c   1.000
_cell.angle_alpha   90.00
_cell.angle_beta   90.00
_cell.angle_gamma   90.00
#
_symmetry.space_group_name_H-M   'P 1'
#
loop_
_entity.id
_entity.type
_entity.pdbx_description
1 polymer ?
#
loop_
_entity_poly.entity_id
_entity_poly.type
_entity_poly.pdbx_seq_one_letter_code
_entity_poly.pdbx_strand_id
1 'polypeptide(L)'
;MGRIVGIDLGTTNSVVAVLEAGRPVVIANAEGTRTTPSVVGYTKEDELLVGQPARRQLVLNPRNTFSNLKRFVGRAWDELDDNTLTVPYTVSANNQGNVRVACPQTEREYAPEELVSSILRKLVDDASTYLGETVDAAVLTVPAYFNDAQRQATRDAGRLAGLSIERILNEPTAAALAYGFDRSAVRRVLVFDLGGGTFDVSLLRIANGVFDVKATNGDTQLGGNDFDQLIVDWLAEAFLKQHQIDLRRDRQALQRLTEAAEKAKQELSGISTTPISLPFIATGEEGPLHIETTLDRKTFEGLCPDLLDRLLTPVQAALRDSGWLAEDIDDVVLVGGSTRMPMVMQLVRTLVPHDPCQSVNPDEVVAVGAAVQAGIITGELRDLLLNDVTPLSLGLETVGGLMKVLIPRNTPIPVRQSDVFSTSGANQSSVEIHVWQGERQMAQDNKSLGRFRLSGIPPAPRGVPQIQVAFDIDANGILQVSATDRTTGRKQSVTIQGGSNLNEDELQALLAEAEARADEDRRRRAAIERRNSALTLVAQAERRLRDAALELGPYGAERQQRAVEMAMRDVQDLLEQDDPQQLEMGVSGLQEALFGLNRRLSAERSSDTGPLQGIRSTLGTLKDELFADDDWDDDPWSTGNSRSDERIRSGRRGIDPWDDDFYR
;
A
#
# COMPACT_ATOMS: atom_id res chain seq x y z
N MET A 1 -16.03 -4.81 16.72
CA MET A 1 -15.30 -4.24 15.58
C MET A 1 -14.53 -5.37 14.94
N GLY A 2 -14.50 -5.45 13.62
CA GLY A 2 -13.54 -6.30 12.92
C GLY A 2 -12.10 -5.80 13.15
N ARG A 3 -11.11 -6.57 12.69
CA ARG A 3 -9.71 -6.21 12.87
C ARG A 3 -9.37 -4.98 12.01
N ILE A 4 -8.70 -4.00 12.62
CA ILE A 4 -8.26 -2.78 11.92
C ILE A 4 -6.81 -2.98 11.48
N VAL A 5 -6.56 -2.88 10.16
CA VAL A 5 -5.21 -2.95 9.59
C VAL A 5 -4.63 -1.54 9.35
N GLY A 6 -3.31 -1.43 9.37
CA GLY A 6 -2.59 -0.26 8.87
C GLY A 6 -2.13 -0.51 7.43
N ILE A 7 -2.51 0.36 6.49
CA ILE A 7 -2.11 0.25 5.09
C ILE A 7 -1.30 1.48 4.71
N ASP A 8 -0.05 1.23 4.28
CA ASP A 8 0.71 2.18 3.50
C ASP A 8 0.32 2.07 2.02
N LEU A 9 -0.28 3.12 1.48
CA LEU A 9 -0.69 3.19 0.08
C LEU A 9 0.32 4.03 -0.70
N GLY A 10 1.52 3.51 -0.96
CA GLY A 10 2.59 4.26 -1.64
C GLY A 10 2.41 4.38 -3.16
N THR A 11 3.10 5.35 -3.77
CA THR A 11 3.04 5.62 -5.23
C THR A 11 3.54 4.45 -6.08
N THR A 12 4.57 3.74 -5.61
CA THR A 12 5.25 2.66 -6.35
C THR A 12 5.00 1.28 -5.76
N ASN A 13 4.95 1.19 -4.42
CA ASN A 13 4.62 -0.02 -3.68
C ASN A 13 3.66 0.35 -2.54
N SER A 14 2.85 -0.61 -2.13
CA SER A 14 1.96 -0.52 -0.97
C SER A 14 2.23 -1.68 -0.01
N VAL A 15 1.96 -1.47 1.27
CA VAL A 15 2.29 -2.39 2.37
C VAL A 15 1.13 -2.46 3.35
N VAL A 16 0.84 -3.65 3.87
CA VAL A 16 -0.21 -3.83 4.89
C VAL A 16 0.38 -4.46 6.15
N ALA A 17 -0.01 -3.92 7.29
CA ALA A 17 0.41 -4.35 8.61
C ALA A 17 -0.78 -4.43 9.57
N VAL A 18 -0.62 -5.21 10.63
CA VAL A 18 -1.64 -5.46 11.66
C VAL A 18 -0.98 -5.39 13.04
N LEU A 19 -1.76 -5.11 14.08
CA LEU A 19 -1.29 -5.29 15.45
C LEU A 19 -1.57 -6.73 15.91
N GLU A 20 -0.55 -7.39 16.44
CA GLU A 20 -0.63 -8.74 17.00
C GLU A 20 0.02 -8.75 18.38
N ALA A 21 -0.74 -9.11 19.42
CA ALA A 21 -0.27 -9.14 20.81
C ALA A 21 0.46 -7.84 21.26
N GLY A 22 -0.01 -6.68 20.79
CA GLY A 22 0.60 -5.37 21.09
C GLY A 22 1.85 -5.02 20.27
N ARG A 23 2.21 -5.80 19.24
CA ARG A 23 3.32 -5.52 18.32
C ARG A 23 2.82 -5.38 16.88
N PRO A 24 3.31 -4.39 16.10
CA PRO A 24 2.97 -4.28 14.69
C PRO A 24 3.73 -5.33 13.86
N VAL A 25 3.01 -6.02 12.97
CA VAL A 25 3.53 -7.05 12.06
C VAL A 25 3.10 -6.70 10.64
N VAL A 26 4.05 -6.58 9.71
CA VAL A 26 3.76 -6.45 8.27
C VAL A 26 3.44 -7.83 7.70
N ILE A 27 2.34 -7.92 6.96
CA ILE A 27 1.83 -9.13 6.32
C ILE A 27 2.48 -9.28 4.95
N ALA A 28 2.86 -10.51 4.59
CA ALA A 28 3.31 -10.81 3.22
C ALA A 28 2.10 -11.08 2.31
N ASN A 29 2.17 -10.64 1.06
CA ASN A 29 1.14 -10.91 0.06
C ASN A 29 1.15 -12.38 -0.40
N ALA A 30 0.14 -12.78 -1.18
CA ALA A 30 0.06 -14.11 -1.79
C ALA A 30 1.29 -14.48 -2.65
N GLU A 31 2.05 -13.51 -3.15
CA GLU A 31 3.30 -13.71 -3.89
C GLU A 31 4.55 -13.90 -2.99
N GLY A 32 4.39 -13.83 -1.66
CA GLY A 32 5.45 -14.02 -0.67
C GLY A 32 6.32 -12.79 -0.40
N THR A 33 5.96 -11.60 -0.91
CA THR A 33 6.68 -10.35 -0.66
C THR A 33 5.96 -9.47 0.35
N ARG A 34 6.74 -8.74 1.17
CA ARG A 34 6.21 -7.80 2.20
C ARG A 34 5.74 -6.47 1.62
N THR A 35 6.00 -6.24 0.33
CA THR A 35 5.52 -5.08 -0.42
C THR A 35 4.80 -5.57 -1.68
N THR A 36 3.73 -4.87 -2.06
CA THR A 36 2.94 -5.14 -3.27
C THR A 36 3.09 -3.95 -4.21
N PRO A 37 3.52 -4.12 -5.48
CA PRO A 37 3.62 -3.01 -6.42
C PRO A 37 2.27 -2.30 -6.60
N SER A 38 2.28 -0.96 -6.58
CA SER A 38 1.10 -0.11 -6.78
C SER A 38 0.74 -0.01 -8.26
N VAL A 39 0.45 -1.18 -8.87
CA VAL A 39 0.21 -1.37 -10.30
C VAL A 39 -1.07 -2.18 -10.50
N VAL A 40 -1.91 -1.73 -11.42
CA VAL A 40 -3.19 -2.36 -11.79
C VAL A 40 -3.24 -2.49 -13.31
N GLY A 41 -3.82 -3.55 -13.87
CA GLY A 41 -4.06 -3.61 -15.31
C GLY A 41 -4.98 -4.73 -15.73
N TYR A 42 -5.42 -4.70 -16.99
CA TYR A 42 -6.37 -5.67 -17.54
C TYR A 42 -5.71 -6.56 -18.59
N THR A 43 -5.98 -7.87 -18.56
CA THR A 43 -5.57 -8.82 -19.62
C THR A 43 -6.40 -8.64 -20.89
N LYS A 44 -6.13 -9.40 -21.95
CA LYS A 44 -6.93 -9.37 -23.19
C LYS A 44 -8.32 -10.01 -23.02
N GLU A 45 -8.48 -10.74 -21.92
CA GLU A 45 -9.65 -11.49 -21.49
C GLU A 45 -10.45 -10.74 -20.40
N ASP A 46 -10.20 -9.42 -20.28
CA ASP A 46 -10.78 -8.49 -19.30
C ASP A 46 -10.53 -8.84 -17.82
N GLU A 47 -9.54 -9.69 -17.53
CA GLU A 47 -9.16 -10.06 -16.16
C GLU A 47 -8.36 -8.95 -15.49
N LEU A 48 -8.77 -8.56 -14.29
CA LEU A 48 -8.09 -7.57 -13.47
C LEU A 48 -6.86 -8.18 -12.78
N LEU A 49 -5.68 -7.65 -13.10
CA LEU A 49 -4.42 -7.93 -12.43
C LEU A 49 -4.03 -6.77 -11.50
N VAL A 50 -3.52 -7.09 -10.31
CA VAL A 50 -3.04 -6.13 -9.32
C VAL A 50 -1.70 -6.61 -8.76
N GLY A 51 -0.76 -5.70 -8.48
CA GLY A 51 0.52 -6.05 -7.86
C GLY A 51 1.54 -6.61 -8.84
N GLN A 52 2.25 -7.66 -8.43
CA GLN A 52 3.33 -8.25 -9.23
C GLN A 52 2.86 -8.85 -10.58
N PRO A 53 1.69 -9.51 -10.69
CA PRO A 53 1.12 -9.90 -11.98
C PRO A 53 0.93 -8.72 -12.94
N ALA A 54 0.39 -7.59 -12.45
CA ALA A 54 0.22 -6.38 -13.27
C ALA A 54 1.57 -5.78 -13.67
N ARG A 55 2.53 -5.67 -12.74
CA ARG A 55 3.89 -5.16 -13.02
C ARG A 55 4.58 -5.97 -14.13
N ARG A 56 4.41 -7.30 -14.17
CA ARG A 56 5.00 -8.16 -15.20
C ARG A 56 4.48 -7.88 -16.63
N GLN A 57 3.28 -7.33 -16.80
CA GLN A 57 2.74 -7.02 -18.12
C GLN A 57 2.95 -5.57 -18.58
N LEU A 58 3.50 -4.67 -17.76
CA LEU A 58 3.68 -3.25 -18.11
C LEU A 58 4.33 -3.04 -19.50
N VAL A 59 5.44 -3.74 -19.80
CA VAL A 59 6.14 -3.65 -21.10
C VAL A 59 5.29 -4.14 -22.28
N LEU A 60 4.47 -5.17 -22.09
CA LEU A 60 3.72 -5.82 -23.17
C LEU A 60 2.33 -5.20 -23.37
N ASN A 61 1.78 -4.60 -22.32
CA ASN A 61 0.44 -4.04 -22.27
C ASN A 61 0.40 -2.63 -21.63
N PRO A 62 1.26 -1.67 -22.06
CA PRO A 62 1.42 -0.37 -21.40
C PRO A 62 0.19 0.53 -21.47
N ARG A 63 -0.78 0.23 -22.35
CA ARG A 63 -2.01 1.01 -22.52
C ARG A 63 -3.12 0.64 -21.54
N ASN A 64 -3.08 -0.58 -21.01
CA ASN A 64 -4.09 -1.15 -20.11
C ASN A 64 -3.49 -1.54 -18.75
N THR A 65 -2.28 -1.06 -18.45
CA THR A 65 -1.57 -1.30 -17.19
C THR A 65 -1.11 0.05 -16.65
N PHE A 66 -1.51 0.34 -15.42
CA PHE A 66 -1.48 1.64 -14.79
C PHE A 66 -0.63 1.57 -13.51
N SER A 67 0.42 2.38 -13.46
CA SER A 67 1.31 2.59 -12.31
C SER A 67 1.27 4.07 -11.91
N ASN A 68 1.88 4.44 -10.79
CA ASN A 68 1.96 5.85 -10.34
C ASN A 68 0.61 6.55 -10.12
N LEU A 69 -0.49 5.80 -9.99
CA LEU A 69 -1.86 6.31 -9.87
C LEU A 69 -2.03 7.36 -8.75
N LYS A 70 -1.28 7.22 -7.65
CA LYS A 70 -1.28 8.16 -6.52
C LYS A 70 -0.88 9.60 -6.91
N ARG A 71 -0.13 9.81 -8.01
CA ARG A 71 0.15 11.17 -8.52
C ARG A 71 -1.10 11.87 -9.07
N PHE A 72 -2.15 11.14 -9.44
CA PHE A 72 -3.38 11.66 -10.06
C PHE A 72 -4.59 11.72 -9.11
N VAL A 73 -4.58 10.94 -8.01
CA VAL A 73 -5.66 10.89 -7.01
C VAL A 73 -5.96 12.27 -6.43
N GLY A 74 -7.24 12.68 -6.47
CA GLY A 74 -7.73 13.95 -5.95
C GLY A 74 -7.11 15.21 -6.58
N ARG A 75 -6.61 15.11 -7.82
CA ARG A 75 -6.10 16.26 -8.60
C ARG A 75 -7.06 16.65 -9.72
N ALA A 76 -7.15 17.95 -9.97
CA ALA A 76 -7.72 18.48 -11.20
C ALA A 76 -6.68 18.48 -12.33
N TRP A 77 -7.15 18.46 -13.58
CA TRP A 77 -6.28 18.39 -14.77
C TRP A 77 -5.30 19.57 -14.90
N ASP A 78 -5.70 20.76 -14.46
CA ASP A 78 -4.90 21.98 -14.48
C ASP A 78 -3.78 22.03 -13.40
N GLU A 79 -3.73 21.04 -12.51
CA GLU A 79 -2.68 20.88 -11.49
C GLU A 79 -1.56 19.92 -11.89
N LEU A 80 -1.71 19.24 -13.03
CA LEU A 80 -0.73 18.29 -13.55
C LEU A 80 0.33 19.02 -14.37
N ASP A 81 1.61 18.71 -14.15
CA ASP A 81 2.69 19.13 -15.03
C ASP A 81 2.92 18.12 -16.16
N ASP A 82 3.62 18.55 -17.22
CA ASP A 82 3.94 17.71 -18.39
C ASP A 82 4.72 16.44 -17.99
N ASN A 83 5.52 16.52 -16.92
CA ASN A 83 6.26 15.38 -16.37
C ASN A 83 5.34 14.33 -15.76
N THR A 84 4.33 14.74 -14.98
CA THR A 84 3.32 13.83 -14.41
C THR A 84 2.46 13.19 -15.51
N LEU A 85 2.27 13.87 -16.64
CA LEU A 85 1.61 13.32 -17.83
C LEU A 85 2.51 12.40 -18.67
N THR A 86 3.81 12.26 -18.37
CA THR A 86 4.76 11.39 -19.07
C THR A 86 4.61 9.94 -18.59
N VAL A 87 3.46 9.34 -18.90
CA VAL A 87 3.09 7.95 -18.60
C VAL A 87 2.74 7.18 -19.89
N PRO A 88 2.89 5.85 -19.94
CA PRO A 88 2.72 5.09 -21.19
C PRO A 88 1.25 4.75 -21.52
N TYR A 89 0.32 5.06 -20.62
CA TYR A 89 -1.13 4.96 -20.81
C TYR A 89 -1.75 6.32 -21.16
N THR A 90 -3.07 6.39 -21.36
CA THR A 90 -3.77 7.64 -21.69
C THR A 90 -4.42 8.23 -20.44
N VAL A 91 -4.09 9.48 -20.14
CA VAL A 91 -4.77 10.30 -19.12
C VAL A 91 -5.55 11.40 -19.84
N SER A 92 -6.78 11.66 -19.39
CA SER A 92 -7.70 12.65 -19.95
C SER A 92 -8.34 13.49 -18.85
N ALA A 93 -8.98 14.59 -19.24
CA ALA A 93 -9.88 15.35 -18.38
C ALA A 93 -11.33 15.07 -18.80
N ASN A 94 -12.22 14.83 -17.84
CA ASN A 94 -13.65 14.81 -18.10
C ASN A 94 -14.21 16.23 -18.29
N ASN A 95 -15.51 16.35 -18.58
CA ASN A 95 -16.21 17.64 -18.77
C ASN A 95 -16.19 18.58 -17.54
N GLN A 96 -15.77 18.09 -16.37
CA GLN A 96 -15.66 18.86 -15.12
C GLN A 96 -14.21 19.26 -14.80
N GLY A 97 -13.23 18.83 -15.59
CA GLY A 97 -11.80 19.04 -15.32
C GLY A 97 -11.17 17.98 -14.41
N ASN A 98 -11.91 16.95 -14.02
CA ASN A 98 -11.38 15.85 -13.20
C ASN A 98 -10.56 14.90 -14.07
N VAL A 99 -9.44 14.44 -13.54
CA VAL A 99 -8.57 13.44 -14.17
C VAL A 99 -9.32 12.12 -14.35
N ARG A 100 -9.11 11.50 -15.51
CA ARG A 100 -9.57 10.16 -15.89
C ARG A 100 -8.44 9.38 -16.57
N VAL A 101 -8.45 8.06 -16.44
CA VAL A 101 -7.48 7.13 -17.02
C VAL A 101 -8.21 6.21 -17.99
N ALA A 102 -7.91 6.31 -19.28
CA ALA A 102 -8.59 5.53 -20.30
C ALA A 102 -7.97 4.13 -20.43
N CYS A 103 -8.81 3.10 -20.38
CA CYS A 103 -8.47 1.71 -20.64
C CYS A 103 -9.10 1.24 -21.96
N PRO A 104 -8.33 1.19 -23.07
CA PRO A 104 -8.81 0.67 -24.34
C PRO A 104 -9.37 -0.75 -24.28
N GLN A 105 -8.86 -1.60 -23.39
CA GLN A 105 -9.28 -3.00 -23.26
C GLN A 105 -10.72 -3.13 -22.75
N THR A 106 -11.08 -2.41 -21.68
CA THR A 106 -12.43 -2.46 -21.09
C THR A 106 -13.38 -1.39 -21.66
N GLU A 107 -12.95 -0.67 -22.70
CA GLU A 107 -13.65 0.47 -23.32
C GLU A 107 -14.15 1.54 -22.32
N ARG A 108 -13.46 1.70 -21.17
CA ARG A 108 -13.84 2.62 -20.08
C ARG A 108 -12.79 3.70 -19.82
N GLU A 109 -13.27 4.83 -19.29
CA GLU A 109 -12.45 5.80 -18.56
C GLU A 109 -12.69 5.62 -17.06
N TYR A 110 -11.61 5.40 -16.31
CA TYR A 110 -11.62 5.17 -14.87
C TYR A 110 -11.25 6.43 -14.10
N ALA A 111 -11.81 6.62 -12.90
CA ALA A 111 -11.24 7.56 -11.94
C ALA A 111 -9.96 6.95 -11.31
N PRO A 112 -8.91 7.73 -11.00
CA PRO A 112 -7.71 7.22 -10.34
C PRO A 112 -8.01 6.43 -9.05
N GLU A 113 -9.00 6.87 -8.30
CA GLU A 113 -9.48 6.30 -7.03
C GLU A 113 -10.09 4.90 -7.22
N GLU A 114 -10.77 4.68 -8.35
CA GLU A 114 -11.38 3.39 -8.70
C GLU A 114 -10.29 2.33 -8.96
N LEU A 115 -9.25 2.69 -9.73
CA LEU A 115 -8.10 1.81 -9.94
C LEU A 115 -7.32 1.59 -8.64
N VAL A 116 -7.12 2.64 -7.83
CA VAL A 116 -6.46 2.55 -6.52
C VAL A 116 -7.23 1.66 -5.54
N SER A 117 -8.56 1.64 -5.60
CA SER A 117 -9.38 0.74 -4.77
C SER A 117 -9.08 -0.75 -5.02
N SER A 118 -8.65 -1.10 -6.23
CA SER A 118 -8.23 -2.47 -6.57
C SER A 118 -6.92 -2.87 -5.87
N ILE A 119 -6.01 -1.91 -5.66
CA ILE A 119 -4.77 -2.12 -4.89
C ILE A 119 -5.12 -2.36 -3.42
N LEU A 120 -5.97 -1.50 -2.85
CA LEU A 120 -6.44 -1.64 -1.47
C LEU A 120 -7.17 -2.98 -1.25
N ARG A 121 -8.05 -3.38 -2.18
CA ARG A 121 -8.76 -4.66 -2.11
C ARG A 121 -7.79 -5.86 -2.07
N LYS A 122 -6.77 -5.90 -2.94
CA LYS A 122 -5.74 -6.97 -2.86
C LYS A 122 -5.03 -7.01 -1.50
N LEU A 123 -4.64 -5.85 -0.95
CA LEU A 123 -3.97 -5.80 0.36
C LEU A 123 -4.87 -6.31 1.50
N VAL A 124 -6.17 -6.03 1.42
CA VAL A 124 -7.20 -6.49 2.37
C VAL A 124 -7.49 -7.97 2.21
N ASP A 125 -7.52 -8.49 0.99
CA ASP A 125 -7.69 -9.92 0.69
C ASP A 125 -6.47 -10.73 1.18
N ASP A 126 -5.25 -10.24 0.92
CA ASP A 126 -3.99 -10.81 1.43
C ASP A 126 -3.99 -10.81 2.98
N ALA A 127 -4.38 -9.69 3.61
CA ALA A 127 -4.49 -9.59 5.07
C ALA A 127 -5.57 -10.51 5.66
N SER A 128 -6.76 -10.57 5.07
CA SER A 128 -7.86 -11.44 5.52
C SER A 128 -7.47 -12.92 5.40
N THR A 129 -6.73 -13.28 4.34
CA THR A 129 -6.19 -14.64 4.15
C THR A 129 -5.16 -14.99 5.23
N TYR A 130 -4.27 -14.05 5.58
CA TYR A 130 -3.27 -14.24 6.64
C TYR A 130 -3.92 -14.39 8.04
N LEU A 131 -4.95 -13.60 8.33
CA LEU A 131 -5.60 -13.55 9.64
C LEU A 131 -6.66 -14.64 9.84
N GLY A 132 -7.18 -15.23 8.76
CA GLY A 132 -8.27 -16.20 8.80
C GLY A 132 -9.66 -15.60 9.10
N GLU A 133 -9.78 -14.27 9.05
CA GLU A 133 -10.98 -13.49 9.36
C GLU A 133 -11.13 -12.30 8.39
N THR A 134 -12.33 -11.73 8.26
CA THR A 134 -12.57 -10.59 7.35
C THR A 134 -12.04 -9.27 7.95
N VAL A 135 -11.31 -8.51 7.12
CA VAL A 135 -10.79 -7.19 7.46
C VAL A 135 -11.70 -6.11 6.88
N ASP A 136 -12.58 -5.56 7.73
CA ASP A 136 -13.60 -4.58 7.32
C ASP A 136 -13.18 -3.11 7.56
N ALA A 137 -12.01 -2.86 8.16
CA ALA A 137 -11.60 -1.54 8.62
C ALA A 137 -10.09 -1.29 8.50
N ALA A 138 -9.70 -0.04 8.20
CA ALA A 138 -8.30 0.33 8.04
C ALA A 138 -7.96 1.76 8.51
N VAL A 139 -6.68 1.93 8.87
CA VAL A 139 -5.97 3.21 8.87
C VAL A 139 -5.18 3.29 7.57
N LEU A 140 -5.47 4.29 6.73
CA LEU A 140 -4.74 4.52 5.47
C LEU A 140 -3.74 5.65 5.64
N THR A 141 -2.57 5.53 5.02
CA THR A 141 -1.59 6.62 4.97
C THR A 141 -1.76 7.54 3.77
N VAL A 142 -1.35 8.80 3.95
CA VAL A 142 -1.23 9.81 2.90
C VAL A 142 0.02 10.66 3.13
N PRO A 143 0.62 11.26 2.08
CA PRO A 143 1.69 12.22 2.22
C PRO A 143 1.26 13.38 3.11
N ALA A 144 2.13 13.86 3.99
CA ALA A 144 1.77 14.89 4.97
C ALA A 144 1.29 16.18 4.28
N TYR A 145 1.87 16.51 3.12
CA TYR A 145 1.49 17.68 2.33
C TYR A 145 0.29 17.46 1.37
N PHE A 146 -0.45 16.34 1.47
CA PHE A 146 -1.71 16.16 0.72
C PHE A 146 -2.77 17.17 1.15
N ASN A 147 -3.45 17.75 0.16
CA ASN A 147 -4.59 18.64 0.35
C ASN A 147 -5.87 17.86 0.69
N ASP A 148 -6.95 18.59 1.01
CA ASP A 148 -8.23 17.99 1.44
C ASP A 148 -8.88 17.10 0.35
N ALA A 149 -8.82 17.50 -0.92
CA ALA A 149 -9.37 16.71 -2.04
C ALA A 149 -8.62 15.39 -2.22
N GLN A 150 -7.28 15.39 -2.09
CA GLN A 150 -6.46 14.18 -2.17
C GLN A 150 -6.73 13.23 -0.99
N ARG A 151 -6.90 13.77 0.22
CA ARG A 151 -7.29 12.99 1.41
C ARG A 151 -8.67 12.35 1.25
N GLN A 152 -9.64 13.11 0.77
CA GLN A 152 -11.00 12.62 0.52
C GLN A 152 -11.01 11.56 -0.59
N ALA A 153 -10.32 11.78 -1.70
CA ALA A 153 -10.17 10.82 -2.79
C ALA A 153 -9.49 9.51 -2.35
N THR A 154 -8.44 9.56 -1.53
CA THR A 154 -7.85 8.35 -0.92
C THR A 154 -8.83 7.62 0.00
N ARG A 155 -9.64 8.36 0.77
CA ARG A 155 -10.70 7.77 1.61
C ARG A 155 -11.79 7.09 0.79
N ASP A 156 -12.16 7.67 -0.35
CA ASP A 156 -13.17 7.12 -1.25
C ASP A 156 -12.65 5.88 -1.99
N ALA A 157 -11.38 5.84 -2.38
CA ALA A 157 -10.73 4.61 -2.84
C ALA A 157 -10.79 3.49 -1.78
N GLY A 158 -10.63 3.83 -0.49
CA GLY A 158 -10.83 2.91 0.63
C GLY A 158 -12.26 2.38 0.75
N ARG A 159 -13.26 3.25 0.60
CA ARG A 159 -14.69 2.85 0.59
C ARG A 159 -15.01 1.93 -0.60
N LEU A 160 -14.49 2.23 -1.79
CA LEU A 160 -14.61 1.40 -3.00
C LEU A 160 -13.92 0.03 -2.86
N ALA A 161 -12.92 -0.07 -1.98
CA ALA A 161 -12.30 -1.34 -1.59
C ALA A 161 -13.13 -2.14 -0.58
N GLY A 162 -14.22 -1.59 -0.04
CA GLY A 162 -15.09 -2.22 0.97
C GLY A 162 -14.73 -1.88 2.42
N LEU A 163 -13.83 -0.93 2.67
CA LEU A 163 -13.31 -0.64 4.01
C LEU A 163 -14.00 0.53 4.72
N SER A 164 -14.22 0.37 6.03
CA SER A 164 -14.37 1.49 6.96
C SER A 164 -13.01 2.17 7.19
N ILE A 165 -12.88 3.42 6.75
CA ILE A 165 -11.65 4.20 6.96
C ILE A 165 -11.75 4.96 8.27
N GLU A 166 -11.18 4.36 9.31
CA GLU A 166 -11.20 4.82 10.71
C GLU A 166 -10.29 6.03 10.94
N ARG A 167 -9.17 6.12 10.19
CA ARG A 167 -8.26 7.26 10.20
C ARG A 167 -7.51 7.40 8.87
N ILE A 168 -7.37 8.64 8.41
CA ILE A 168 -6.32 9.03 7.46
C ILE A 168 -5.12 9.53 8.27
N LEU A 169 -3.94 8.94 8.07
CA LEU A 169 -2.72 9.23 8.83
C LEU A 169 -1.62 9.78 7.91
N ASN A 170 -0.87 10.78 8.36
CA ASN A 170 0.25 11.31 7.61
C ASN A 170 1.43 10.31 7.61
N GLU A 171 2.02 10.01 6.45
CA GLU A 171 3.14 9.08 6.25
C GLU A 171 4.32 9.29 7.24
N PRO A 172 4.90 10.49 7.36
CA PRO A 172 5.97 10.73 8.33
C PRO A 172 5.51 10.66 9.80
N THR A 173 4.23 10.96 10.09
CA THR A 173 3.65 10.75 11.43
C THR A 173 3.56 9.25 11.75
N ALA A 174 3.14 8.43 10.78
CA ALA A 174 3.14 6.97 10.91
C ALA A 174 4.56 6.46 11.17
N ALA A 175 5.54 6.91 10.38
CA ALA A 175 6.93 6.49 10.57
C ALA A 175 7.49 6.89 11.95
N ALA A 176 7.11 8.05 12.48
CA ALA A 176 7.47 8.46 13.83
C ALA A 176 6.81 7.60 14.92
N LEU A 177 5.54 7.19 14.76
CA LEU A 177 4.88 6.23 15.65
C LEU A 177 5.63 4.89 15.65
N ALA A 178 5.95 4.34 14.49
CA ALA A 178 6.72 3.10 14.36
C ALA A 178 8.13 3.19 14.97
N TYR A 179 8.78 4.35 14.85
CA TYR A 179 10.09 4.60 15.48
C TYR A 179 10.01 4.69 17.01
N GLY A 180 8.93 5.27 17.55
CA GLY A 180 8.86 5.72 18.95
C GLY A 180 7.91 4.98 19.88
N PHE A 181 7.05 4.07 19.41
CA PHE A 181 6.02 3.45 20.26
C PHE A 181 6.57 2.61 21.42
N ASP A 182 7.80 2.12 21.31
CA ASP A 182 8.53 1.38 22.35
C ASP A 182 9.52 2.25 23.16
N ARG A 183 9.58 3.57 22.88
CA ARG A 183 10.57 4.49 23.47
C ARG A 183 9.94 5.44 24.48
N SER A 184 10.54 5.51 25.66
CA SER A 184 10.14 6.45 26.74
C SER A 184 10.92 7.77 26.74
N ALA A 185 12.07 7.84 26.07
CA ALA A 185 12.94 9.02 26.08
C ALA A 185 12.31 10.22 25.35
N VAL A 186 12.52 11.43 25.88
CA VAL A 186 12.20 12.66 25.16
C VAL A 186 13.18 12.82 24.00
N ARG A 187 12.67 12.89 22.77
CA ARG A 187 13.47 13.09 21.55
C ARG A 187 12.80 14.03 20.55
N ARG A 188 13.62 14.76 19.80
CA ARG A 188 13.25 15.59 18.65
C ARG A 188 13.72 14.85 17.40
N VAL A 189 12.76 14.40 16.60
CA VAL A 189 13.00 13.55 15.43
C VAL A 189 12.68 14.33 14.16
N LEU A 190 13.60 14.30 13.20
CA LEU A 190 13.34 14.68 11.82
C LEU A 190 13.01 13.42 11.03
N VAL A 191 11.79 13.32 10.51
CA VAL A 191 11.42 12.29 9.54
C VAL A 191 11.63 12.86 8.15
N PHE A 192 12.42 12.18 7.32
CA PHE A 192 12.72 12.53 5.94
C PHE A 192 12.19 11.40 5.05
N ASP A 193 11.06 11.64 4.41
CA ASP A 193 10.36 10.65 3.59
C ASP A 193 10.51 10.99 2.12
N LEU A 194 11.27 10.19 1.38
CA LEU A 194 11.42 10.31 -0.07
C LEU A 194 10.97 9.02 -0.74
N GLY A 195 9.68 9.01 -1.08
CA GLY A 195 9.03 7.89 -1.75
C GLY A 195 9.27 7.84 -3.26
N GLY A 196 8.32 7.23 -3.97
CA GLY A 196 8.35 7.11 -5.44
C GLY A 196 7.92 8.37 -6.18
N GLY A 197 7.05 9.21 -5.60
CA GLY A 197 6.58 10.44 -6.26
C GLY A 197 6.19 11.58 -5.31
N THR A 198 6.48 11.43 -4.02
CA THR A 198 6.25 12.44 -2.99
C THR A 198 7.45 12.52 -2.06
N PHE A 199 7.71 13.74 -1.59
CA PHE A 199 8.71 14.07 -0.59
C PHE A 199 8.02 14.78 0.56
N ASP A 200 8.17 14.27 1.78
CA ASP A 200 7.73 14.94 3.00
C ASP A 200 8.87 15.04 4.01
N VAL A 201 8.82 16.10 4.81
CA VAL A 201 9.68 16.28 5.98
C VAL A 201 8.84 16.75 7.15
N SER A 202 8.92 16.03 8.27
CA SER A 202 8.22 16.39 9.50
C SER A 202 9.17 16.43 10.68
N LEU A 203 8.96 17.40 11.56
CA LEU A 203 9.68 17.56 12.81
C LEU A 203 8.73 17.24 13.96
N LEU A 204 9.06 16.20 14.72
CA LEU A 204 8.22 15.70 15.80
C LEU A 204 8.98 15.71 17.13
N ARG A 205 8.25 16.00 18.21
CA ARG A 205 8.72 15.77 19.57
C ARG A 205 8.01 14.55 20.14
N ILE A 206 8.78 13.52 20.46
CA ILE A 206 8.32 12.32 21.15
C ILE A 206 8.66 12.50 22.63
N ALA A 207 7.69 12.33 23.53
CA ALA A 207 7.90 12.47 24.98
C ALA A 207 6.84 11.70 25.78
N ASN A 208 7.25 10.69 26.56
CA ASN A 208 6.35 9.92 27.44
C ASN A 208 5.08 9.40 26.71
N GLY A 209 5.25 8.81 25.53
CA GLY A 209 4.13 8.32 24.70
C GLY A 209 3.35 9.40 23.93
N VAL A 210 3.64 10.69 24.14
CA VAL A 210 3.07 11.79 23.35
C VAL A 210 3.93 12.08 22.12
N PHE A 211 3.31 12.09 20.95
CA PHE A 211 3.89 12.43 19.66
C PHE A 211 3.32 13.77 19.21
N ASP A 212 4.09 14.85 19.35
CA ASP A 212 3.72 16.17 18.88
C ASP A 212 4.38 16.47 17.52
N VAL A 213 3.61 16.60 16.44
CA VAL A 213 4.13 17.24 15.21
C VAL A 213 4.32 18.74 15.49
N LYS A 214 5.49 19.29 15.15
CA LYS A 214 5.83 20.71 15.34
C LYS A 214 5.86 21.49 14.04
N ALA A 215 6.35 20.87 12.98
CA ALA A 215 6.24 21.39 11.63
C ALA A 215 6.21 20.26 10.62
N THR A 216 5.51 20.45 9.51
CA THR A 216 5.61 19.58 8.33
C THR A 216 5.72 20.41 7.06
N ASN A 217 6.43 19.89 6.07
CA ASN A 217 6.57 20.49 4.75
C ASN A 217 6.85 19.39 3.72
N GLY A 218 6.75 19.68 2.42
CA GLY A 218 6.98 18.67 1.40
C GLY A 218 6.78 19.17 -0.02
N ASP A 219 6.93 18.25 -0.96
CA ASP A 219 6.64 18.41 -2.38
C ASP A 219 5.90 17.15 -2.87
N THR A 220 4.63 17.32 -3.25
CA THR A 220 3.75 16.20 -3.68
C THR A 220 3.97 15.77 -5.14
N GLN A 221 4.96 16.34 -5.82
CA GLN A 221 5.37 16.01 -7.20
C GLN A 221 6.91 15.89 -7.30
N LEU A 222 7.52 15.24 -6.30
CA LEU A 222 8.95 14.98 -6.21
C LEU A 222 9.21 13.63 -5.54
N GLY A 223 9.83 12.69 -6.23
CA GLY A 223 10.24 11.41 -5.68
C GLY A 223 11.07 10.59 -6.66
N GLY A 224 11.22 9.30 -6.36
CA GLY A 224 12.05 8.36 -7.12
C GLY A 224 11.82 8.37 -8.63
N ASN A 225 10.58 8.59 -9.09
CA ASN A 225 10.21 8.64 -10.51
C ASN A 225 10.85 9.82 -11.25
N ASP A 226 11.03 10.97 -10.60
CA ASP A 226 11.62 12.15 -11.22
C ASP A 226 13.14 11.97 -11.40
N PHE A 227 13.78 11.17 -10.54
CA PHE A 227 15.15 10.69 -10.75
C PHE A 227 15.26 9.66 -11.88
N ASP A 228 14.25 8.80 -12.06
CA ASP A 228 14.21 7.85 -13.18
C ASP A 228 14.05 8.61 -14.51
N GLN A 229 13.21 9.64 -14.53
CA GLN A 229 12.99 10.47 -15.71
C GLN A 229 14.28 11.11 -16.23
N LEU A 230 15.17 11.58 -15.34
CA LEU A 230 16.49 12.09 -15.73
C LEU A 230 17.35 11.05 -16.46
N ILE A 231 17.28 9.77 -16.07
CA ILE A 231 17.98 8.68 -16.75
C ILE A 231 17.27 8.34 -18.08
N VAL A 232 15.93 8.32 -18.10
CA VAL A 232 15.13 8.14 -19.32
C VAL A 232 15.47 9.19 -20.37
N ASP A 233 15.52 10.47 -20.00
CA ASP A 233 15.86 11.55 -20.91
C ASP A 233 17.34 11.50 -21.34
N TRP A 234 18.27 11.17 -20.45
CA TRP A 234 19.68 10.96 -20.81
C TRP A 234 19.83 9.85 -21.88
N LEU A 235 19.13 8.72 -21.72
CA LEU A 235 19.10 7.62 -22.69
C LEU A 235 18.41 8.04 -24.01
N ALA A 236 17.22 8.67 -23.91
CA ALA A 236 16.41 9.05 -25.06
C ALA A 236 17.08 10.14 -25.90
N GLU A 237 17.72 11.13 -25.27
CA GLU A 237 18.49 12.17 -25.97
C GLU A 237 19.71 11.60 -26.69
N ALA A 238 20.45 10.68 -26.07
CA ALA A 238 21.59 10.02 -26.70
C ALA A 238 21.14 9.24 -27.94
N PHE A 239 20.04 8.47 -27.81
CA PHE A 239 19.47 7.71 -28.91
C PHE A 239 18.91 8.61 -30.02
N LEU A 240 18.23 9.70 -29.68
CA LEU A 240 17.73 10.69 -30.63
C LEU A 240 18.86 11.37 -31.41
N LYS A 241 19.96 11.74 -30.73
CA LYS A 241 21.15 12.34 -31.38
C LYS A 241 21.79 11.36 -32.38
N GLN A 242 21.85 10.07 -32.03
CA GLN A 242 22.48 9.03 -32.86
C GLN A 242 21.60 8.54 -34.02
N HIS A 243 20.30 8.34 -33.79
CA HIS A 243 19.39 7.64 -34.71
C HIS A 243 18.24 8.51 -35.24
N GLN A 244 18.10 9.77 -34.80
CA GLN A 244 17.01 10.68 -35.17
C GLN A 244 15.59 10.16 -34.85
N ILE A 245 15.49 9.22 -33.91
CA ILE A 245 14.25 8.62 -33.41
C ILE A 245 14.07 8.99 -31.94
N ASP A 246 12.93 9.58 -31.57
CA ASP A 246 12.60 9.88 -30.18
C ASP A 246 11.81 8.72 -29.56
N LEU A 247 12.49 7.92 -28.74
CA LEU A 247 11.91 6.74 -28.07
C LEU A 247 10.74 7.07 -27.14
N ARG A 248 10.66 8.31 -26.62
CA ARG A 248 9.58 8.72 -25.69
C ARG A 248 8.21 8.79 -26.37
N ARG A 249 8.18 8.81 -27.71
CA ARG A 249 6.94 8.80 -28.51
C ARG A 249 6.34 7.41 -28.67
N ASP A 250 7.12 6.36 -28.47
CA ASP A 250 6.61 4.98 -28.45
C ASP A 250 6.39 4.52 -27.01
N ARG A 251 5.15 4.11 -26.71
CA ARG A 251 4.74 3.74 -25.34
C ARG A 251 5.45 2.49 -24.82
N GLN A 252 5.83 1.57 -25.69
CA GLN A 252 6.54 0.35 -25.31
C GLN A 252 8.03 0.63 -25.13
N ALA A 253 8.64 1.44 -25.99
CA ALA A 253 10.02 1.88 -25.79
C ALA A 253 10.17 2.75 -24.53
N LEU A 254 9.24 3.68 -24.29
CA LEU A 254 9.20 4.49 -23.07
C LEU A 254 9.12 3.61 -21.81
N GLN A 255 8.18 2.67 -21.72
CA GLN A 255 8.07 1.78 -20.56
C GLN A 255 9.36 0.97 -20.32
N ARG A 256 10.01 0.50 -21.39
CA ARG A 256 11.30 -0.21 -21.30
C ARG A 256 12.45 0.68 -20.85
N LEU A 257 12.47 1.94 -21.27
CA LEU A 257 13.41 2.94 -20.76
C LEU A 257 13.18 3.21 -19.28
N THR A 258 11.93 3.39 -18.85
CA THR A 258 11.57 3.63 -17.44
C THR A 258 11.99 2.47 -16.54
N GLU A 259 11.73 1.22 -16.92
CA GLU A 259 12.18 0.05 -16.14
C GLU A 259 13.71 -0.09 -16.09
N ALA A 260 14.41 0.21 -17.19
CA ALA A 260 15.87 0.21 -17.21
C ALA A 260 16.46 1.35 -16.37
N ALA A 261 15.82 2.52 -16.36
CA ALA A 261 16.19 3.66 -15.52
C ALA A 261 16.00 3.37 -14.03
N GLU A 262 14.81 2.87 -13.63
CA GLU A 262 14.52 2.47 -12.24
C GLU A 262 15.55 1.46 -11.73
N LYS A 263 15.81 0.42 -12.54
CA LYS A 263 16.81 -0.60 -12.22
C LYS A 263 18.22 0.00 -12.11
N ALA A 264 18.63 0.84 -13.07
CA ALA A 264 19.96 1.46 -13.05
C ALA A 264 20.15 2.36 -11.81
N LYS A 265 19.15 3.18 -11.45
CA LYS A 265 19.14 4.01 -10.23
C LYS A 265 19.28 3.16 -8.96
N GLN A 266 18.51 2.06 -8.87
CA GLN A 266 18.57 1.13 -7.73
C GLN A 266 19.94 0.47 -7.62
N GLU A 267 20.49 -0.06 -8.71
CA GLU A 267 21.82 -0.67 -8.73
C GLU A 267 22.91 0.35 -8.35
N LEU A 268 22.88 1.57 -8.90
CA LEU A 268 23.84 2.63 -8.60
C LEU A 268 23.84 3.09 -7.13
N SER A 269 22.80 2.75 -6.35
CA SER A 269 22.82 2.98 -4.90
C SER A 269 23.81 2.04 -4.19
N GLY A 270 23.99 0.81 -4.70
CA GLY A 270 24.97 -0.16 -4.20
C GLY A 270 26.33 -0.11 -4.92
N ILE A 271 26.34 -0.08 -6.25
CA ILE A 271 27.56 -0.15 -7.09
C ILE A 271 27.88 1.20 -7.75
N SER A 272 29.11 1.35 -8.26
CA SER A 272 29.58 2.61 -8.88
C SER A 272 29.18 2.77 -10.36
N THR A 273 28.84 1.68 -11.04
CA THR A 273 28.60 1.61 -12.49
C THR A 273 27.65 0.46 -12.81
N THR A 274 26.68 0.67 -13.69
CA THR A 274 25.73 -0.36 -14.16
C THR A 274 25.64 -0.39 -15.70
N PRO A 275 25.63 -1.57 -16.34
CA PRO A 275 25.38 -1.70 -17.78
C PRO A 275 23.88 -1.61 -18.09
N ILE A 276 23.52 -0.76 -19.04
CA ILE A 276 22.16 -0.64 -19.57
C ILE A 276 22.14 -1.25 -20.97
N SER A 277 21.40 -2.36 -21.12
CA SER A 277 21.19 -3.05 -22.39
C SER A 277 19.70 -3.17 -22.70
N LEU A 278 19.26 -2.52 -23.78
CA LEU A 278 17.90 -2.59 -24.31
C LEU A 278 17.97 -3.01 -25.79
N PRO A 279 17.99 -4.33 -26.08
CA PRO A 279 18.04 -4.81 -27.45
C PRO A 279 16.68 -4.66 -28.14
N PHE A 280 16.67 -4.41 -29.46
CA PHE A 280 15.44 -4.22 -30.23
C PHE A 280 14.51 -3.15 -29.62
N ILE A 281 15.06 -1.98 -29.26
CA ILE A 281 14.30 -0.88 -28.63
C ILE A 281 13.51 -0.05 -29.65
N ALA A 282 13.99 -0.01 -30.90
CA ALA A 282 13.31 0.59 -32.04
C ALA A 282 13.75 -0.09 -33.35
N THR A 283 13.14 0.31 -34.47
CA THR A 283 13.52 -0.11 -35.82
C THR A 283 13.90 1.14 -36.63
N GLY A 284 15.12 1.17 -37.17
CA GLY A 284 15.59 2.18 -38.12
C GLY A 284 15.55 1.67 -39.56
N GLU A 285 16.03 2.48 -40.50
CA GLU A 285 16.05 2.14 -41.94
C GLU A 285 16.91 0.90 -42.24
N GLU A 286 18.03 0.73 -41.53
CA GLU A 286 18.96 -0.40 -41.71
C GLU A 286 18.61 -1.64 -40.88
N GLY A 287 17.53 -1.60 -40.08
CA GLY A 287 17.07 -2.73 -39.27
C GLY A 287 16.84 -2.39 -37.79
N PRO A 288 16.85 -3.39 -36.88
CA PRO A 288 16.62 -3.18 -35.46
C PRO A 288 17.74 -2.39 -34.80
N LEU A 289 17.36 -1.56 -33.82
CA LEU A 289 18.25 -0.71 -33.06
C LEU A 289 18.26 -1.12 -31.58
N HIS A 290 19.36 -0.82 -30.90
CA HIS A 290 19.67 -1.27 -29.55
C HIS A 290 20.25 -0.11 -28.76
N ILE A 291 20.07 -0.10 -27.43
CA ILE A 291 20.90 0.70 -26.52
C ILE A 291 21.83 -0.28 -25.82
N GLU A 292 23.14 -0.02 -25.91
CA GLU A 292 24.17 -0.65 -25.09
C GLU A 292 25.07 0.46 -24.55
N THR A 293 24.95 0.75 -23.25
CA THR A 293 25.72 1.80 -22.59
C THR A 293 26.04 1.41 -21.15
N THR A 294 26.88 2.19 -20.48
CA THR A 294 27.13 2.06 -19.04
C THR A 294 26.86 3.41 -18.38
N LEU A 295 26.03 3.40 -17.34
CA LEU A 295 25.80 4.57 -16.50
C LEU A 295 26.67 4.43 -15.24
N ASP A 296 27.45 5.48 -14.94
CA ASP A 296 28.20 5.58 -13.69
C ASP A 296 27.50 6.50 -12.69
N ARG A 297 27.75 6.28 -11.40
CA ARG A 297 27.11 7.01 -10.31
C ARG A 297 27.38 8.52 -10.40
N LYS A 298 28.59 8.94 -10.76
CA LYS A 298 28.96 10.36 -10.84
C LYS A 298 28.21 11.05 -11.99
N THR A 299 28.03 10.37 -13.12
CA THR A 299 27.18 10.87 -14.22
C THR A 299 25.73 11.02 -13.75
N PHE A 300 25.15 10.01 -13.08
CA PHE A 300 23.78 10.09 -12.54
C PHE A 300 23.62 11.21 -11.50
N GLU A 301 24.49 11.29 -10.49
CA GLU A 301 24.49 12.35 -9.48
C GLU A 301 24.64 13.75 -10.12
N GLY A 302 25.39 13.86 -11.22
CA GLY A 302 25.55 15.07 -12.01
C GLY A 302 24.30 15.52 -12.79
N LEU A 303 23.32 14.64 -13.00
CA LEU A 303 22.00 15.00 -13.57
C LEU A 303 21.03 15.54 -12.52
N CYS A 304 21.27 15.25 -11.23
CA CYS A 304 20.33 15.48 -10.15
C CYS A 304 20.38 16.82 -9.35
N PRO A 305 21.25 17.82 -9.60
CA PRO A 305 21.32 19.04 -8.76
C PRO A 305 19.97 19.71 -8.47
N ASP A 306 19.15 19.93 -9.50
CA ASP A 306 17.87 20.63 -9.36
C ASP A 306 16.87 19.86 -8.48
N LEU A 307 16.91 18.52 -8.49
CA LEU A 307 16.08 17.69 -7.61
C LEU A 307 16.58 17.75 -6.16
N LEU A 308 17.90 17.77 -5.94
CA LEU A 308 18.47 17.90 -4.58
C LEU A 308 18.16 19.29 -3.98
N ASP A 309 18.20 20.36 -4.77
CA ASP A 309 17.82 21.71 -4.33
C ASP A 309 16.32 21.81 -4.00
N ARG A 310 15.46 21.09 -4.74
CA ARG A 310 14.03 20.95 -4.38
C ARG A 310 13.85 20.24 -3.03
N LEU A 311 14.66 19.24 -2.69
CA LEU A 311 14.61 18.57 -1.37
C LEU A 311 15.06 19.50 -0.22
N LEU A 312 16.05 20.38 -0.46
CA LEU A 312 16.57 21.29 0.57
C LEU A 312 15.51 22.28 1.08
N THR A 313 14.64 22.78 0.18
CA THR A 313 13.75 23.89 0.47
C THR A 313 12.68 23.56 1.54
N PRO A 314 11.96 22.42 1.47
CA PRO A 314 11.04 21.99 2.53
C PRO A 314 11.73 21.73 3.87
N VAL A 315 12.93 21.14 3.90
CA VAL A 315 13.62 20.83 5.17
C VAL A 315 13.97 22.12 5.92
N GLN A 316 14.51 23.11 5.21
CA GLN A 316 14.80 24.41 5.80
C GLN A 316 13.51 25.15 6.22
N ALA A 317 12.40 24.95 5.52
CA ALA A 317 11.10 25.52 5.91
C ALA A 317 10.57 24.88 7.20
N ALA A 318 10.59 23.54 7.30
CA ALA A 318 10.17 22.82 8.49
C ALA A 318 11.00 23.22 9.73
N LEU A 319 12.34 23.29 9.61
CA LEU A 319 13.21 23.73 10.71
C LEU A 319 12.83 25.15 11.19
N ARG A 320 12.68 26.12 10.28
CA ARG A 320 12.23 27.47 10.63
C ARG A 320 10.86 27.50 11.31
N ASP A 321 9.90 26.75 10.78
CA ASP A 321 8.53 26.70 11.31
C ASP A 321 8.46 26.06 12.70
N SER A 322 9.29 25.04 12.97
CA SER A 322 9.37 24.39 14.29
C SER A 322 10.08 25.25 15.35
N GLY A 323 10.86 26.25 14.91
CA GLY A 323 11.73 27.04 15.77
C GLY A 323 12.97 26.30 16.28
N TRP A 324 13.32 25.14 15.68
CA TRP A 324 14.50 24.34 16.05
C TRP A 324 15.67 24.59 15.08
N LEU A 325 16.88 24.49 15.62
CA LEU A 325 18.11 24.45 14.84
C LEU A 325 18.39 23.01 14.36
N ALA A 326 19.26 22.84 13.37
CA ALA A 326 19.68 21.49 12.95
C ALA A 326 20.42 20.71 14.07
N GLU A 327 21.08 21.42 14.98
CA GLU A 327 21.73 20.87 16.18
C GLU A 327 20.75 20.53 17.31
N ASP A 328 19.49 20.97 17.25
CA ASP A 328 18.44 20.59 18.20
C ASP A 328 17.87 19.18 17.92
N ILE A 329 18.18 18.56 16.77
CA ILE A 329 17.62 17.28 16.31
C ILE A 329 18.40 16.11 16.92
N ASP A 330 17.71 15.22 17.64
CA ASP A 330 18.31 14.06 18.31
C ASP A 330 18.46 12.85 17.36
N ASP A 331 17.52 12.67 16.43
CA ASP A 331 17.54 11.60 15.41
C ASP A 331 17.00 12.06 14.06
N VAL A 332 17.52 11.46 12.99
CA VAL A 332 16.91 11.51 11.65
C VAL A 332 16.38 10.13 11.29
N VAL A 333 15.12 10.02 10.89
CA VAL A 333 14.48 8.81 10.40
C VAL A 333 14.30 8.91 8.90
N LEU A 334 14.89 8.00 8.13
CA LEU A 334 14.71 7.91 6.68
C LEU A 334 13.53 6.99 6.35
N VAL A 335 12.69 7.42 5.41
CA VAL A 335 11.50 6.70 4.95
C VAL A 335 11.46 6.76 3.42
N GLY A 336 10.94 5.70 2.79
CA GLY A 336 10.85 5.59 1.34
C GLY A 336 12.16 5.16 0.68
N GLY A 337 12.06 4.23 -0.28
CA GLY A 337 13.21 3.59 -0.91
C GLY A 337 14.18 4.52 -1.64
N SER A 338 13.77 5.73 -2.03
CA SER A 338 14.66 6.70 -2.70
C SER A 338 15.69 7.33 -1.75
N THR A 339 15.47 7.26 -0.43
CA THR A 339 16.47 7.68 0.58
C THR A 339 17.72 6.81 0.59
N ARG A 340 17.66 5.62 -0.04
CA ARG A 340 18.80 4.70 -0.20
C ARG A 340 19.88 5.22 -1.16
N MET A 341 19.60 6.28 -1.93
CA MET A 341 20.56 6.90 -2.85
C MET A 341 21.69 7.61 -2.08
N PRO A 342 22.99 7.32 -2.34
CA PRO A 342 24.11 7.91 -1.61
C PRO A 342 24.13 9.45 -1.56
N MET A 343 23.79 10.11 -2.67
CA MET A 343 23.66 11.58 -2.72
C MET A 343 22.59 12.14 -1.77
N VAL A 344 21.47 11.43 -1.56
CA VAL A 344 20.40 11.84 -0.65
C VAL A 344 20.85 11.64 0.81
N MET A 345 21.50 10.52 1.12
CA MET A 345 22.11 10.30 2.44
C MET A 345 23.16 11.38 2.76
N GLN A 346 23.96 11.79 1.77
CA GLN A 346 24.96 12.85 1.93
C GLN A 346 24.32 14.24 2.10
N LEU A 347 23.20 14.51 1.42
CA LEU A 347 22.40 15.72 1.60
C LEU A 347 21.89 15.83 3.04
N VAL A 348 21.27 14.76 3.55
CA VAL A 348 20.75 14.68 4.92
C VAL A 348 21.85 14.88 5.97
N ARG A 349 23.01 14.23 5.82
CA ARG A 349 24.18 14.43 6.70
C ARG A 349 24.77 15.84 6.65
N THR A 350 24.56 16.57 5.55
CA THR A 350 24.99 17.97 5.42
C THR A 350 24.01 18.92 6.12
N LEU A 351 22.74 18.52 6.23
CA LEU A 351 21.68 19.28 6.90
C LEU A 351 21.65 19.10 8.41
N VAL A 352 21.79 17.85 8.90
CA VAL A 352 21.73 17.50 10.33
C VAL A 352 23.03 16.80 10.72
N PRO A 353 23.73 17.20 11.80
CA PRO A 353 25.04 16.67 12.17
C PRO A 353 24.98 15.30 12.87
N HIS A 354 24.01 14.44 12.49
CA HIS A 354 23.76 13.13 13.07
C HIS A 354 23.65 12.09 11.94
N ASP A 355 24.15 10.88 12.17
CA ASP A 355 23.93 9.77 11.23
C ASP A 355 22.45 9.33 11.26
N PRO A 356 21.80 9.12 10.09
CA PRO A 356 20.42 8.69 10.07
C PRO A 356 20.20 7.31 10.72
N CYS A 357 19.07 7.17 11.40
CA CYS A 357 18.71 6.00 12.17
C CYS A 357 18.48 4.78 11.26
N GLN A 358 19.15 3.67 11.57
CA GLN A 358 19.02 2.39 10.85
C GLN A 358 18.12 1.37 11.58
N SER A 359 17.45 1.75 12.68
CA SER A 359 16.61 0.82 13.45
C SER A 359 15.21 0.61 12.87
N VAL A 360 14.89 1.22 11.73
CA VAL A 360 13.60 1.09 11.04
C VAL A 360 13.84 0.74 9.57
N ASN A 361 12.95 -0.08 8.99
CA ASN A 361 12.99 -0.41 7.56
C ASN A 361 12.25 0.68 6.77
N PRO A 362 12.92 1.47 5.90
CA PRO A 362 12.30 2.61 5.21
C PRO A 362 11.17 2.20 4.26
N ASP A 363 11.08 0.92 3.88
CA ASP A 363 10.03 0.39 2.99
C ASP A 363 8.81 -0.19 3.74
N GLU A 364 8.86 -0.28 5.09
CA GLU A 364 7.80 -0.90 5.92
C GLU A 364 7.31 0.02 7.06
N VAL A 365 8.14 0.96 7.51
CA VAL A 365 7.94 1.78 8.72
C VAL A 365 6.62 2.56 8.73
N VAL A 366 6.11 2.96 7.56
CA VAL A 366 4.84 3.67 7.40
C VAL A 366 3.64 2.77 7.72
N ALA A 367 3.56 1.56 7.16
CA ALA A 367 2.48 0.61 7.44
C ALA A 367 2.52 0.14 8.89
N VAL A 368 3.72 -0.12 9.43
CA VAL A 368 3.95 -0.41 10.85
C VAL A 368 3.36 0.70 11.73
N GLY A 369 3.57 1.97 11.35
CA GLY A 369 3.01 3.14 12.04
C GLY A 369 1.49 3.23 11.97
N ALA A 370 0.91 2.92 10.82
CA ALA A 370 -0.54 2.84 10.65
C ALA A 370 -1.16 1.72 11.50
N ALA A 371 -0.47 0.58 11.66
CA ALA A 371 -0.91 -0.50 12.55
C ALA A 371 -0.79 -0.12 14.04
N VAL A 372 0.23 0.65 14.43
CA VAL A 372 0.29 1.27 15.77
C VAL A 372 -0.90 2.23 15.98
N GLN A 373 -1.22 3.08 15.00
CA GLN A 373 -2.38 3.97 15.07
C GLN A 373 -3.71 3.21 15.14
N ALA A 374 -3.84 2.06 14.48
CA ALA A 374 -4.98 1.16 14.64
C ALA A 374 -5.09 0.65 16.10
N GLY A 375 -3.97 0.22 16.69
CA GLY A 375 -3.89 -0.20 18.10
C GLY A 375 -4.27 0.89 19.12
N ILE A 376 -4.01 2.16 18.80
CA ILE A 376 -4.47 3.30 19.62
C ILE A 376 -5.99 3.46 19.52
N ILE A 377 -6.57 3.24 18.34
CA ILE A 377 -8.02 3.35 18.09
C ILE A 377 -8.78 2.20 18.76
N THR A 378 -8.27 0.96 18.72
CA THR A 378 -8.87 -0.21 19.41
C THR A 378 -8.69 -0.14 20.94
N GLY A 379 -7.79 0.70 21.44
CA GLY A 379 -7.47 0.80 22.87
C GLY A 379 -6.61 -0.34 23.39
N GLU A 380 -5.90 -1.04 22.49
CA GLU A 380 -4.82 -1.98 22.82
C GLU A 380 -3.54 -1.23 23.25
N LEU A 381 -3.26 -0.07 22.62
CA LEU A 381 -2.13 0.80 22.95
C LEU A 381 -2.63 2.09 23.62
N ARG A 382 -2.73 2.08 24.95
CA ARG A 382 -3.43 3.12 25.73
C ARG A 382 -2.58 4.32 26.14
N ASP A 383 -1.27 4.14 26.22
CA ASP A 383 -0.34 5.16 26.74
C ASP A 383 0.28 6.02 25.61
N LEU A 384 -0.25 5.93 24.39
CA LEU A 384 0.21 6.68 23.23
C LEU A 384 -0.82 7.75 22.82
N LEU A 385 -0.36 8.96 22.55
CA LEU A 385 -1.20 10.08 22.11
C LEU A 385 -0.54 10.84 20.97
N LEU A 386 -1.27 11.02 19.87
CA LEU A 386 -0.81 11.74 18.68
C LEU A 386 -1.47 13.12 18.58
N ASN A 387 -0.65 14.18 18.56
CA ASN A 387 -1.01 15.54 18.20
C ASN A 387 -0.43 15.88 16.83
N ASP A 388 -1.23 15.71 15.77
CA ASP A 388 -0.87 16.09 14.40
C ASP A 388 -1.27 17.55 14.10
N VAL A 389 -0.91 18.08 12.92
CA VAL A 389 -1.13 19.48 12.50
C VAL A 389 -1.71 19.59 11.09
N THR A 390 -2.32 20.74 10.74
CA THR A 390 -2.63 21.05 9.34
C THR A 390 -1.37 21.48 8.57
N PRO A 391 -1.06 20.92 7.38
CA PRO A 391 0.17 21.24 6.63
C PRO A 391 0.13 22.63 5.97
N LEU A 392 -1.07 23.19 5.75
CA LEU A 392 -1.29 24.42 5.00
C LEU A 392 -2.26 25.35 5.75
N SER A 393 -2.06 26.65 5.57
CA SER A 393 -2.91 27.71 6.09
C SER A 393 -4.27 27.69 5.39
N LEU A 394 -5.33 27.80 6.19
CA LEU A 394 -6.72 27.87 5.73
C LEU A 394 -7.28 29.27 5.99
N GLY A 395 -7.97 29.80 4.98
CA GLY A 395 -8.49 31.16 5.01
C GLY A 395 -9.62 31.40 4.04
N LEU A 396 -9.97 32.66 3.89
CA LEU A 396 -11.05 33.11 3.02
C LEU A 396 -10.69 34.35 2.22
N GLU A 397 -11.34 34.51 1.07
CA GLU A 397 -11.19 35.69 0.23
C GLU A 397 -11.85 36.91 0.86
N THR A 398 -11.14 38.04 0.86
CA THR A 398 -11.63 39.33 1.31
C THR A 398 -11.70 40.33 0.16
N VAL A 399 -12.42 41.45 0.38
CA VAL A 399 -12.58 42.51 -0.62
C VAL A 399 -11.21 43.00 -1.09
N GLY A 400 -10.94 42.85 -2.40
CA GLY A 400 -9.63 43.12 -3.00
C GLY A 400 -8.84 41.87 -3.39
N GLY A 401 -9.39 40.66 -3.23
CA GLY A 401 -8.77 39.41 -3.65
C GLY A 401 -7.65 38.94 -2.71
N LEU A 402 -7.59 39.46 -1.48
CA LEU A 402 -6.60 39.08 -0.47
C LEU A 402 -7.08 37.88 0.35
N MET A 403 -6.17 36.94 0.61
CA MET A 403 -6.42 35.82 1.52
C MET A 403 -6.31 36.27 2.98
N LYS A 404 -7.39 36.13 3.74
CA LYS A 404 -7.39 36.26 5.20
C LYS A 404 -7.28 34.85 5.80
N VAL A 405 -6.11 34.53 6.35
CA VAL A 405 -5.87 33.28 7.09
C VAL A 405 -6.64 33.29 8.42
N LEU A 406 -7.32 32.19 8.73
CA LEU A 406 -8.01 31.94 10.01
C LEU A 406 -7.34 30.83 10.81
N ILE A 407 -6.82 29.80 10.14
CA ILE A 407 -6.03 28.72 10.75
C ILE A 407 -4.68 28.69 10.02
N PRO A 408 -3.58 29.13 10.65
CA PRO A 408 -2.24 29.03 10.07
C PRO A 408 -1.81 27.57 9.87
N ARG A 409 -0.89 27.32 8.93
CA ARG A 409 -0.18 26.03 8.84
C ARG A 409 0.51 25.67 10.15
N ASN A 410 0.75 24.38 10.36
CA ASN A 410 1.28 23.78 11.58
C ASN A 410 0.42 24.02 12.84
N THR A 411 -0.84 24.46 12.71
CA THR A 411 -1.79 24.48 13.84
C THR A 411 -2.17 23.04 14.20
N PRO A 412 -2.09 22.63 15.48
CA PRO A 412 -2.51 21.30 15.93
C PRO A 412 -3.99 21.01 15.62
N ILE A 413 -4.30 19.77 15.25
CA ILE A 413 -5.66 19.30 14.94
C ILE A 413 -6.11 18.22 15.95
N PRO A 414 -7.40 18.11 16.29
CA PRO A 414 -8.53 18.92 15.80
C PRO A 414 -8.55 20.35 16.37
N VAL A 415 -9.07 21.30 15.60
CA VAL A 415 -9.12 22.72 15.98
C VAL A 415 -10.35 23.43 15.42
N ARG A 416 -10.87 24.39 16.21
CA ARG A 416 -11.93 25.31 15.79
C ARG A 416 -11.44 26.75 15.90
N GLN A 417 -11.49 27.51 14.82
CA GLN A 417 -11.25 28.95 14.80
C GLN A 417 -12.43 29.69 14.18
N SER A 418 -12.65 30.95 14.56
CA SER A 418 -13.68 31.78 13.93
C SER A 418 -13.36 33.26 13.99
N ASP A 419 -13.68 33.98 12.93
CA ASP A 419 -13.54 35.44 12.83
C ASP A 419 -14.88 36.06 12.37
N VAL A 420 -15.07 37.37 12.56
CA VAL A 420 -16.33 38.07 12.29
C VAL A 420 -16.17 39.03 11.12
N PHE A 421 -16.94 38.77 10.06
CA PHE A 421 -16.98 39.53 8.83
C PHE A 421 -18.30 40.32 8.72
N SER A 422 -18.38 41.17 7.70
CA SER A 422 -19.58 41.96 7.40
C SER A 422 -19.76 42.12 5.89
N THR A 423 -20.96 42.55 5.49
CA THR A 423 -21.28 42.96 4.12
C THR A 423 -20.32 44.03 3.57
N SER A 424 -20.00 43.89 2.28
CA SER A 424 -19.17 44.81 1.50
C SER A 424 -20.00 45.90 0.80
N GLY A 425 -21.31 45.69 0.65
CA GLY A 425 -22.28 46.67 0.14
C GLY A 425 -23.40 47.02 1.13
N ALA A 426 -24.04 48.16 0.93
CA ALA A 426 -25.25 48.53 1.68
C ALA A 426 -26.47 47.74 1.16
N ASN A 427 -27.39 47.37 2.07
CA ASN A 427 -28.57 46.55 1.80
C ASN A 427 -28.27 45.19 1.13
N GLN A 428 -27.05 44.68 1.28
CA GLN A 428 -26.61 43.40 0.76
C GLN A 428 -27.32 42.25 1.49
N SER A 429 -28.24 41.58 0.79
CA SER A 429 -29.09 40.50 1.34
C SER A 429 -28.39 39.14 1.48
N SER A 430 -27.11 39.03 1.15
CA SER A 430 -26.35 37.78 1.21
C SER A 430 -24.84 38.01 1.12
N VAL A 431 -24.04 37.21 1.83
CA VAL A 431 -22.58 37.18 1.72
C VAL A 431 -22.14 35.87 1.08
N GLU A 432 -21.20 35.95 0.15
CA GLU A 432 -20.48 34.80 -0.39
C GLU A 432 -19.21 34.57 0.45
N ILE A 433 -18.96 33.31 0.80
CA ILE A 433 -17.78 32.85 1.53
C ILE A 433 -17.02 31.96 0.56
N HIS A 434 -15.79 32.36 0.22
CA HIS A 434 -14.89 31.60 -0.66
C HIS A 434 -13.68 31.15 0.17
N VAL A 435 -13.51 29.83 0.27
CA VAL A 435 -12.54 29.16 1.15
C VAL A 435 -11.31 28.76 0.34
N TRP A 436 -10.13 29.02 0.90
CA TRP A 436 -8.84 28.81 0.25
C TRP A 436 -7.83 28.14 1.17
N GLN A 437 -6.88 27.42 0.58
CA GLN A 437 -5.75 26.76 1.24
C GLN A 437 -4.41 27.13 0.59
N GLY A 438 -3.46 27.61 1.38
CA GLY A 438 -2.12 27.99 0.93
C GLY A 438 -1.53 29.21 1.64
N GLU A 439 -0.31 29.58 1.27
CA GLU A 439 0.50 30.61 1.94
C GLU A 439 0.64 31.92 1.15
N ARG A 440 -0.05 32.07 0.01
CA ARG A 440 0.07 33.23 -0.88
C ARG A 440 -0.88 34.35 -0.43
N GLN A 441 -0.44 35.60 -0.54
CA GLN A 441 -1.23 36.75 -0.07
C GLN A 441 -2.48 37.01 -0.93
N MET A 442 -2.39 36.76 -2.25
CA MET A 442 -3.53 36.85 -3.16
C MET A 442 -4.30 35.54 -3.14
N ALA A 443 -5.62 35.60 -2.95
CA ALA A 443 -6.48 34.42 -2.86
C ALA A 443 -6.34 33.51 -4.10
N GLN A 444 -6.38 34.11 -5.30
CA GLN A 444 -6.23 33.42 -6.59
C GLN A 444 -4.93 32.62 -6.78
N ASP A 445 -3.87 32.90 -6.00
CA ASP A 445 -2.59 32.20 -6.06
C ASP A 445 -2.57 30.94 -5.16
N ASN A 446 -3.67 30.66 -4.44
CA ASN A 446 -3.84 29.52 -3.53
C ASN A 446 -4.81 28.49 -4.11
N LYS A 447 -4.91 27.31 -3.48
CA LYS A 447 -5.92 26.31 -3.86
C LYS A 447 -7.30 26.76 -3.37
N SER A 448 -8.25 26.95 -4.28
CA SER A 448 -9.67 27.11 -3.91
C SER A 448 -10.20 25.77 -3.41
N LEU A 449 -10.84 25.78 -2.24
CA LEU A 449 -11.49 24.58 -1.69
C LEU A 449 -13.02 24.58 -1.90
N GLY A 450 -13.63 25.76 -2.06
CA GLY A 450 -15.06 25.85 -2.34
C GLY A 450 -15.68 27.22 -1.99
N ARG A 451 -16.86 27.49 -2.55
CA ARG A 451 -17.62 28.71 -2.28
C ARG A 451 -19.06 28.40 -1.89
N PHE A 452 -19.61 29.17 -0.95
CA PHE A 452 -21.02 29.06 -0.56
C PHE A 452 -21.59 30.41 -0.12
N ARG A 453 -22.92 30.55 -0.17
CA ARG A 453 -23.61 31.83 0.03
C ARG A 453 -24.56 31.78 1.23
N LEU A 454 -24.28 32.59 2.25
CA LEU A 454 -25.22 32.84 3.34
C LEU A 454 -26.25 33.87 2.87
N SER A 455 -27.52 33.47 2.74
CA SER A 455 -28.59 34.26 2.14
C SER A 455 -29.64 34.74 3.14
N GLY A 456 -30.29 35.85 2.82
CA GLY A 456 -31.36 36.43 3.63
C GLY A 456 -30.86 37.20 4.84
N ILE A 457 -29.77 37.94 4.68
CA ILE A 457 -29.29 38.95 5.62
C ILE A 457 -30.26 40.16 5.58
N PRO A 458 -30.68 40.74 6.71
CA PRO A 458 -31.55 41.92 6.72
C PRO A 458 -30.91 43.14 6.03
N PRO A 459 -31.70 44.01 5.35
CA PRO A 459 -31.17 45.25 4.79
C PRO A 459 -30.58 46.16 5.88
N ALA A 460 -29.26 46.40 5.79
CA ALA A 460 -28.52 47.25 6.71
C ALA A 460 -27.40 48.01 5.97
N PRO A 461 -26.86 49.10 6.54
CA PRO A 461 -25.66 49.75 6.01
C PRO A 461 -24.47 48.79 5.89
N ARG A 462 -23.55 49.07 4.97
CA ARG A 462 -22.27 48.36 4.85
C ARG A 462 -21.55 48.39 6.22
N GLY A 463 -21.01 47.26 6.65
CA GLY A 463 -20.26 47.17 7.91
C GLY A 463 -21.10 46.83 9.15
N VAL A 464 -22.43 46.70 9.04
CA VAL A 464 -23.33 46.46 10.19
C VAL A 464 -23.66 44.98 10.45
N PRO A 465 -23.98 44.13 9.45
CA PRO A 465 -24.27 42.71 9.69
C PRO A 465 -23.04 41.95 10.21
N GLN A 466 -23.20 41.18 11.29
CA GLN A 466 -22.11 40.41 11.89
C GLN A 466 -22.17 38.95 11.45
N ILE A 467 -21.39 38.62 10.41
CA ILE A 467 -21.29 37.27 9.85
C ILE A 467 -20.08 36.57 10.46
N GLN A 468 -20.30 35.74 11.48
CA GLN A 468 -19.25 34.90 12.04
C GLN A 468 -18.99 33.72 11.10
N VAL A 469 -17.76 33.60 10.61
CA VAL A 469 -17.31 32.42 9.85
C VAL A 469 -16.40 31.60 10.77
N ALA A 470 -16.74 30.33 10.95
CA ALA A 470 -15.99 29.37 11.75
C ALA A 470 -15.47 28.23 10.86
N PHE A 471 -14.21 27.87 11.07
CA PHE A 471 -13.51 26.76 10.45
C PHE A 471 -13.27 25.73 11.54
N ASP A 472 -13.70 24.49 11.29
CA ASP A 472 -13.56 23.33 12.15
C ASP A 472 -12.74 22.28 11.39
N ILE A 473 -11.58 21.87 11.91
CA ILE A 473 -10.79 20.77 11.36
C ILE A 473 -10.87 19.58 12.32
N ASP A 474 -11.19 18.40 11.80
CA ASP A 474 -11.25 17.17 12.59
C ASP A 474 -9.89 16.46 12.75
N ALA A 475 -9.86 15.29 13.37
CA ALA A 475 -8.63 14.50 13.56
C ALA A 475 -8.13 13.79 12.28
N ASN A 476 -8.86 13.84 11.18
CA ASN A 476 -8.44 13.38 9.84
C ASN A 476 -7.88 14.52 8.98
N GLY A 477 -7.96 15.76 9.45
CA GLY A 477 -7.63 16.97 8.68
C GLY A 477 -8.76 17.49 7.79
N ILE A 478 -9.98 16.95 7.91
CA ILE A 478 -11.13 17.34 7.06
C ILE A 478 -11.71 18.66 7.55
N LEU A 479 -11.95 19.59 6.61
CA LEU A 479 -12.46 20.93 6.91
C LEU A 479 -13.99 21.02 6.85
N GLN A 480 -14.61 21.50 7.92
CA GLN A 480 -15.98 22.01 7.92
C GLN A 480 -15.99 23.54 8.10
N VAL A 481 -16.70 24.26 7.24
CA VAL A 481 -16.85 25.73 7.35
C VAL A 481 -18.31 26.08 7.59
N SER A 482 -18.55 26.99 8.54
CA SER A 482 -19.89 27.49 8.83
C SER A 482 -19.92 29.01 8.95
N ALA A 483 -20.91 29.64 8.30
CA ALA A 483 -21.19 31.05 8.37
C ALA A 483 -22.50 31.27 9.13
N THR A 484 -22.47 32.07 10.19
CA THR A 484 -23.64 32.40 11.04
C THR A 484 -23.81 33.90 11.13
N ASP A 485 -24.96 34.42 10.72
CA ASP A 485 -25.37 35.79 11.02
C ASP A 485 -25.77 35.88 12.50
N ARG A 486 -24.96 36.57 13.30
CA ARG A 486 -25.18 36.75 14.74
C ARG A 486 -26.42 37.57 15.08
N THR A 487 -26.96 38.33 14.11
CA THR A 487 -28.16 39.17 14.34
C THR A 487 -29.46 38.41 14.13
N THR A 488 -29.49 37.45 13.19
CA THR A 488 -30.69 36.64 12.89
C THR A 488 -30.62 35.19 13.36
N GLY A 489 -29.44 34.72 13.79
CA GLY A 489 -29.20 33.32 14.13
C GLY A 489 -29.15 32.39 12.91
N ARG A 490 -29.27 32.92 11.69
CA ARG A 490 -29.22 32.12 10.45
C ARG A 490 -27.82 31.57 10.24
N LYS A 491 -27.72 30.24 10.15
CA LYS A 491 -26.49 29.50 9.87
C LYS A 491 -26.59 28.83 8.50
N GLN A 492 -25.52 28.91 7.73
CA GLN A 492 -25.23 28.02 6.61
C GLN A 492 -23.91 27.34 6.89
N SER A 493 -23.81 26.04 6.63
CA SER A 493 -22.55 25.29 6.76
C SER A 493 -22.35 24.39 5.56
N VAL A 494 -21.09 24.24 5.16
CA VAL A 494 -20.65 23.31 4.14
C VAL A 494 -19.49 22.54 4.75
N THR A 495 -19.61 21.22 4.79
CA THR A 495 -18.42 20.38 4.93
C THR A 495 -17.67 20.51 3.62
N ILE A 496 -16.49 21.09 3.66
CA ILE A 496 -15.62 21.23 2.50
C ILE A 496 -14.98 19.85 2.33
N GLN A 497 -15.72 18.96 1.68
CA GLN A 497 -15.15 17.79 1.03
C GLN A 497 -14.52 18.31 -0.25
N GLY A 498 -13.19 18.44 -0.25
CA GLY A 498 -12.44 18.85 -1.43
C GLY A 498 -12.85 17.97 -2.60
N GLY A 499 -13.04 18.59 -3.76
CA GLY A 499 -13.60 17.93 -4.95
C GLY A 499 -12.78 16.70 -5.33
N SER A 500 -13.24 15.53 -4.89
CA SER A 500 -12.76 14.24 -5.34
C SER A 500 -13.02 14.14 -6.84
N ASN A 501 -12.22 13.33 -7.53
CA ASN A 501 -12.44 13.07 -8.95
C ASN A 501 -13.77 12.34 -9.20
N LEU A 502 -14.40 11.82 -8.14
CA LEU A 502 -15.75 11.25 -8.08
C LEU A 502 -16.71 12.20 -7.33
N ASN A 503 -17.93 12.37 -7.87
CA ASN A 503 -19.04 12.94 -7.11
C ASN A 503 -19.82 11.85 -6.34
N GLU A 504 -20.72 12.23 -5.42
CA GLU A 504 -21.44 11.25 -4.58
C GLU A 504 -22.32 10.29 -5.40
N ASP A 505 -22.99 10.75 -6.47
CA ASP A 505 -23.81 9.88 -7.32
C ASP A 505 -22.92 8.88 -8.11
N GLU A 506 -21.76 9.32 -8.61
CA GLU A 506 -20.73 8.44 -9.20
C GLU A 506 -20.19 7.44 -8.17
N LEU A 507 -19.89 7.87 -6.95
CA LEU A 507 -19.38 7.01 -5.87
C LEU A 507 -20.38 5.93 -5.49
N GLN A 508 -21.66 6.28 -5.30
CA GLN A 508 -22.72 5.31 -5.00
C GLN A 508 -22.96 4.34 -6.17
N ALA A 509 -22.88 4.81 -7.42
CA ALA A 509 -22.97 3.94 -8.59
C ALA A 509 -21.79 2.95 -8.68
N LEU A 510 -20.56 3.41 -8.41
CA LEU A 510 -19.36 2.57 -8.38
C LEU A 510 -19.35 1.59 -7.20
N LEU A 511 -19.87 1.97 -6.03
CA LEU A 511 -20.07 1.06 -4.90
C LEU A 511 -21.05 -0.07 -5.26
N ALA A 512 -22.19 0.26 -5.87
CA ALA A 512 -23.16 -0.73 -6.33
C ALA A 512 -22.59 -1.64 -7.44
N GLU A 513 -21.78 -1.10 -8.36
CA GLU A 513 -21.05 -1.90 -9.36
C GLU A 513 -20.00 -2.82 -8.69
N ALA A 514 -19.26 -2.32 -7.71
CA ALA A 514 -18.24 -3.08 -6.99
C ALA A 514 -18.85 -4.24 -6.19
N GLU A 515 -20.00 -4.03 -5.52
CA GLU A 515 -20.75 -5.09 -4.83
C GLU A 515 -21.23 -6.17 -5.81
N ALA A 516 -21.81 -5.76 -6.95
CA ALA A 516 -22.28 -6.70 -7.97
C ALA A 516 -21.13 -7.53 -8.58
N ARG A 517 -19.99 -6.90 -8.88
CA ARG A 517 -18.79 -7.56 -9.40
C ARG A 517 -18.13 -8.48 -8.38
N ALA A 518 -18.05 -8.08 -7.10
CA ALA A 518 -17.45 -8.90 -6.05
C ALA A 518 -18.16 -10.27 -5.89
N ASP A 519 -19.48 -10.30 -6.10
CA ASP A 519 -20.27 -11.53 -6.11
C ASP A 519 -20.01 -12.42 -7.34
N GLU A 520 -19.73 -11.81 -8.50
CA GLU A 520 -19.33 -12.52 -9.73
C GLU A 520 -17.89 -13.06 -9.63
N ASP A 521 -16.95 -12.22 -9.19
CA ASP A 521 -15.55 -12.58 -8.95
C ASP A 521 -15.42 -13.71 -7.92
N ARG A 522 -16.20 -13.67 -6.82
CA ARG A 522 -16.25 -14.75 -5.83
C ARG A 522 -16.74 -16.07 -6.43
N ARG A 523 -17.72 -16.04 -7.34
CA ARG A 523 -18.21 -17.23 -8.06
C ARG A 523 -17.15 -17.76 -9.04
N ARG A 524 -16.50 -16.87 -9.79
CA ARG A 524 -15.46 -17.21 -10.77
C ARG A 524 -14.22 -17.81 -10.09
N ARG A 525 -13.77 -17.21 -8.98
CA ARG A 525 -12.70 -17.75 -8.13
C ARG A 525 -13.06 -19.13 -7.57
N ALA A 526 -14.27 -19.29 -7.03
CA ALA A 526 -14.72 -20.60 -6.54
C ALA A 526 -14.84 -21.66 -7.65
N ALA A 527 -15.09 -21.28 -8.90
CA ALA A 527 -15.05 -22.21 -10.04
C ALA A 527 -13.60 -22.63 -10.37
N ILE A 528 -12.66 -21.68 -10.40
CA ILE A 528 -11.23 -21.94 -10.63
C ILE A 528 -10.62 -22.80 -9.52
N GLU A 529 -10.92 -22.51 -8.25
CA GLU A 529 -10.43 -23.29 -7.10
C GLU A 529 -10.95 -24.74 -7.10
N ARG A 530 -12.23 -24.96 -7.45
CA ARG A 530 -12.78 -26.31 -7.70
C ARG A 530 -12.05 -27.02 -8.84
N ARG A 531 -11.83 -26.33 -9.97
CA ARG A 531 -11.12 -26.86 -11.15
C ARG A 531 -9.69 -27.31 -10.79
N ASN A 532 -8.95 -26.48 -10.04
CA ASN A 532 -7.60 -26.78 -9.59
C ASN A 532 -7.57 -27.94 -8.58
N SER A 533 -8.55 -28.02 -7.69
CA SER A 533 -8.70 -29.12 -6.72
C SER A 533 -8.98 -30.46 -7.42
N ALA A 534 -9.85 -30.45 -8.42
CA ALA A 534 -10.14 -31.62 -9.25
C ALA A 534 -8.90 -32.09 -10.04
N LEU A 535 -8.16 -31.18 -10.69
CA LEU A 535 -6.89 -31.49 -11.36
C LEU A 535 -5.84 -32.06 -10.39
N THR A 536 -5.74 -31.52 -9.19
CA THR A 536 -4.83 -32.02 -8.14
C THR A 536 -5.21 -33.45 -7.72
N LEU A 537 -6.51 -33.72 -7.53
CA LEU A 537 -7.01 -35.05 -7.16
C LEU A 537 -6.79 -36.08 -8.29
N VAL A 538 -6.98 -35.71 -9.54
CA VAL A 538 -6.65 -36.55 -10.72
C VAL A 538 -5.16 -36.92 -10.72
N ALA A 539 -4.26 -35.94 -10.53
CA ALA A 539 -2.82 -36.20 -10.46
C ALA A 539 -2.42 -37.07 -9.25
N GLN A 540 -3.15 -36.99 -8.13
CA GLN A 540 -2.98 -37.88 -6.97
C GLN A 540 -3.49 -39.30 -7.28
N ALA A 541 -4.61 -39.43 -7.98
CA ALA A 541 -5.20 -40.71 -8.38
C ALA A 541 -4.27 -41.48 -9.31
N GLU A 542 -3.70 -40.82 -10.32
CA GLU A 542 -2.70 -41.42 -11.19
C GLU A 542 -1.48 -41.96 -10.43
N ARG A 543 -0.96 -41.21 -9.44
CA ARG A 543 0.17 -41.67 -8.61
C ARG A 543 -0.22 -42.93 -7.86
N ARG A 544 -1.39 -42.97 -7.22
CA ARG A 544 -1.83 -44.16 -6.48
C ARG A 544 -2.17 -45.35 -7.36
N LEU A 545 -2.62 -45.16 -8.59
CA LEU A 545 -2.73 -46.25 -9.57
C LEU A 545 -1.35 -46.83 -9.93
N ARG A 546 -0.34 -45.97 -10.15
CA ARG A 546 1.05 -46.42 -10.39
C ARG A 546 1.63 -47.18 -9.20
N ASP A 547 1.44 -46.67 -7.98
CA ASP A 547 1.90 -47.32 -6.74
C ASP A 547 1.20 -48.68 -6.53
N ALA A 548 -0.12 -48.75 -6.73
CA ALA A 548 -0.89 -49.98 -6.58
C ALA A 548 -0.48 -51.06 -7.60
N ALA A 549 -0.15 -50.66 -8.83
CA ALA A 549 0.34 -51.57 -9.86
C ALA A 549 1.76 -52.09 -9.57
N LEU A 550 2.59 -51.31 -8.86
CA LEU A 550 3.91 -51.73 -8.38
C LEU A 550 3.81 -52.69 -7.18
N GLU A 551 2.94 -52.41 -6.21
CA GLU A 551 2.80 -53.21 -4.99
C GLU A 551 2.06 -54.53 -5.22
N LEU A 552 0.97 -54.51 -5.99
CA LEU A 552 0.07 -55.67 -6.14
C LEU A 552 0.18 -56.35 -7.52
N GLY A 553 0.99 -55.80 -8.42
CA GLY A 553 1.07 -56.22 -9.82
C GLY A 553 -0.17 -55.82 -10.65
N PRO A 554 -0.15 -56.05 -11.97
CA PRO A 554 -1.18 -55.59 -12.91
C PRO A 554 -2.55 -56.30 -12.78
N TYR A 555 -2.69 -57.27 -11.87
CA TYR A 555 -3.95 -57.98 -11.59
C TYR A 555 -4.40 -57.82 -10.14
N GLY A 556 -3.63 -57.11 -9.31
CA GLY A 556 -3.95 -56.84 -7.92
C GLY A 556 -5.02 -55.76 -7.81
N ALA A 557 -6.01 -55.95 -6.93
CA ALA A 557 -7.10 -55.01 -6.71
C ALA A 557 -7.83 -54.52 -8.00
N GLU A 558 -7.88 -55.32 -9.08
CA GLU A 558 -8.31 -54.90 -10.42
C GLU A 558 -9.67 -54.17 -10.45
N ARG A 559 -10.65 -54.61 -9.65
CA ARG A 559 -11.96 -53.93 -9.53
C ARG A 559 -11.83 -52.50 -8.97
N GLN A 560 -10.97 -52.30 -7.97
CA GLN A 560 -10.71 -51.00 -7.36
C GLN A 560 -9.87 -50.11 -8.30
N GLN A 561 -8.86 -50.66 -8.97
CA GLN A 561 -8.07 -49.91 -9.95
C GLN A 561 -8.95 -49.37 -11.09
N ARG A 562 -9.78 -50.23 -11.72
CA ARG A 562 -10.73 -49.79 -12.76
C ARG A 562 -11.74 -48.75 -12.27
N ALA A 563 -12.18 -48.83 -11.02
CA ALA A 563 -13.11 -47.85 -10.45
C ALA A 563 -12.46 -46.45 -10.34
N VAL A 564 -11.19 -46.39 -9.95
CA VAL A 564 -10.42 -45.13 -9.94
C VAL A 564 -10.14 -44.63 -11.36
N GLU A 565 -9.77 -45.52 -12.31
CA GLU A 565 -9.57 -45.15 -13.71
C GLU A 565 -10.82 -44.56 -14.36
N MET A 566 -12.00 -45.14 -14.09
CA MET A 566 -13.28 -44.62 -14.57
C MET A 566 -13.59 -43.25 -13.95
N ALA A 567 -13.60 -43.15 -12.62
CA ALA A 567 -13.91 -41.89 -11.94
C ALA A 567 -12.92 -40.77 -12.29
N MET A 568 -11.66 -41.11 -12.60
CA MET A 568 -10.65 -40.16 -13.05
C MET A 568 -10.96 -39.63 -14.46
N ARG A 569 -11.44 -40.48 -15.38
CA ARG A 569 -11.94 -40.04 -16.69
C ARG A 569 -13.21 -39.21 -16.57
N ASP A 570 -14.16 -39.64 -15.73
CA ASP A 570 -15.39 -38.88 -15.51
C ASP A 570 -15.06 -37.46 -15.01
N VAL A 571 -14.10 -37.30 -14.09
CA VAL A 571 -13.60 -35.98 -13.66
C VAL A 571 -12.88 -35.22 -14.78
N GLN A 572 -12.11 -35.89 -15.65
CA GLN A 572 -11.45 -35.25 -16.80
C GLN A 572 -12.48 -34.73 -17.82
N ASP A 573 -13.48 -35.53 -18.19
CA ASP A 573 -14.56 -35.15 -19.10
C ASP A 573 -15.44 -34.02 -18.51
N LEU A 574 -15.65 -34.03 -17.18
CA LEU A 574 -16.32 -32.96 -16.43
C LEU A 574 -15.47 -31.71 -16.22
N LEU A 575 -14.15 -31.77 -16.41
CA LEU A 575 -13.31 -30.58 -16.47
C LEU A 575 -13.43 -29.87 -17.83
N GLU A 576 -13.82 -30.58 -18.90
CA GLU A 576 -14.08 -29.97 -20.21
C GLU A 576 -15.49 -29.35 -20.31
N GLN A 577 -16.41 -29.75 -19.42
CA GLN A 577 -17.79 -29.26 -19.37
C GLN A 577 -17.93 -28.29 -18.18
N ASP A 578 -18.28 -27.03 -18.44
CA ASP A 578 -18.24 -25.95 -17.45
C ASP A 578 -19.42 -25.96 -16.45
N ASP A 579 -19.73 -27.13 -15.88
CA ASP A 579 -20.79 -27.37 -14.88
C ASP A 579 -20.19 -27.66 -13.50
N PRO A 580 -20.27 -26.71 -12.55
CA PRO A 580 -19.64 -26.86 -11.24
C PRO A 580 -20.32 -27.88 -10.33
N GLN A 581 -21.63 -28.16 -10.50
CA GLN A 581 -22.32 -29.17 -9.67
C GLN A 581 -21.96 -30.58 -10.10
N GLN A 582 -21.90 -30.84 -11.41
CA GLN A 582 -21.50 -32.15 -11.91
C GLN A 582 -20.03 -32.44 -11.59
N LEU A 583 -19.14 -31.45 -11.72
CA LEU A 583 -17.73 -31.59 -11.34
C LEU A 583 -17.56 -31.94 -9.85
N GLU A 584 -18.32 -31.32 -8.95
CA GLU A 584 -18.27 -31.59 -7.50
C GLU A 584 -18.76 -33.02 -7.17
N MET A 585 -19.78 -33.52 -7.87
CA MET A 585 -20.21 -34.93 -7.80
C MET A 585 -19.14 -35.90 -8.33
N GLY A 586 -18.50 -35.58 -9.46
CA GLY A 586 -17.41 -36.38 -10.04
C GLY A 586 -16.20 -36.47 -9.11
N VAL A 587 -15.77 -35.33 -8.54
CA VAL A 587 -14.69 -35.25 -7.54
C VAL A 587 -15.00 -36.12 -6.32
N SER A 588 -16.23 -36.07 -5.82
CA SER A 588 -16.68 -36.91 -4.70
C SER A 588 -16.61 -38.41 -5.04
N GLY A 589 -17.02 -38.79 -6.26
CA GLY A 589 -16.90 -40.17 -6.74
C GLY A 589 -15.45 -40.66 -6.87
N LEU A 590 -14.53 -39.80 -7.33
CA LEU A 590 -13.11 -40.10 -7.40
C LEU A 590 -12.49 -40.26 -6.00
N GLN A 591 -12.88 -39.43 -5.03
CA GLN A 591 -12.47 -39.59 -3.63
C GLN A 591 -12.93 -40.94 -3.04
N GLU A 592 -14.19 -41.34 -3.28
CA GLU A 592 -14.72 -42.62 -2.80
C GLU A 592 -14.00 -43.81 -3.46
N ALA A 593 -13.72 -43.75 -4.76
CA ALA A 593 -12.95 -44.76 -5.48
C ALA A 593 -11.52 -44.90 -4.92
N LEU A 594 -10.84 -43.77 -4.65
CA LEU A 594 -9.50 -43.75 -4.04
C LEU A 594 -9.51 -44.32 -2.61
N PHE A 595 -10.53 -43.99 -1.81
CA PHE A 595 -10.70 -44.57 -0.49
C PHE A 595 -10.89 -46.10 -0.56
N GLY A 596 -11.67 -46.57 -1.54
CA GLY A 596 -11.86 -47.99 -1.83
C GLY A 596 -10.56 -48.72 -2.21
N LEU A 597 -9.72 -48.09 -3.02
CA LEU A 597 -8.40 -48.61 -3.40
C LEU A 597 -7.44 -48.64 -2.20
N ASN A 598 -7.31 -47.53 -1.47
CA ASN A 598 -6.44 -47.40 -0.30
C ASN A 598 -6.82 -48.39 0.82
N ARG A 599 -8.12 -48.57 1.10
CA ARG A 599 -8.59 -49.57 2.07
C ARG A 599 -8.17 -50.98 1.68
N ARG A 600 -8.14 -51.30 0.39
CA ARG A 600 -7.73 -52.62 -0.11
C ARG A 600 -6.22 -52.84 -0.03
N LEU A 601 -5.42 -51.86 -0.45
CA LEU A 601 -3.96 -51.86 -0.26
C LEU A 601 -3.58 -52.07 1.22
N SER A 602 -4.24 -51.34 2.13
CA SER A 602 -4.02 -51.50 3.57
C SER A 602 -4.41 -52.89 4.09
N ALA A 603 -5.51 -53.46 3.61
CA ALA A 603 -5.93 -54.81 3.98
C ALA A 603 -4.92 -55.88 3.51
N GLU A 604 -4.43 -55.77 2.28
CA GLU A 604 -3.44 -56.69 1.72
C GLU A 604 -2.07 -56.53 2.43
N ARG A 605 -1.62 -55.32 2.74
CA ARG A 605 -0.43 -55.07 3.61
C ARG A 605 -0.59 -55.67 5.02
N SER A 606 -1.79 -55.61 5.61
CA SER A 606 -2.05 -56.23 6.92
C SER A 606 -2.15 -57.77 6.88
N SER A 607 -2.25 -58.36 5.68
CA SER A 607 -2.23 -59.82 5.49
C SER A 607 -0.83 -60.40 5.28
N ASP A 608 0.16 -59.56 4.94
CA ASP A 608 1.54 -59.98 4.63
C ASP A 608 2.50 -59.87 5.84
N THR A 609 2.02 -59.45 7.01
CA THR A 609 2.80 -59.41 8.26
C THR A 609 2.90 -60.78 8.96
N GLY A 610 3.44 -61.75 8.22
CA GLY A 610 3.96 -63.01 8.78
C GLY A 610 5.36 -62.83 9.42
N PRO A 611 5.74 -63.59 10.47
CA PRO A 611 6.83 -63.23 11.38
C PRO A 611 8.26 -63.53 10.89
N LEU A 612 8.58 -63.34 9.60
CA LEU A 612 9.86 -63.75 9.00
C LEU A 612 10.55 -62.73 8.06
N GLN A 613 10.42 -61.41 8.33
CA GLN A 613 11.18 -60.39 7.59
C GLN A 613 12.04 -59.43 8.44
N GLY A 614 12.18 -59.68 9.75
CA GLY A 614 12.95 -58.84 10.69
C GLY A 614 14.48 -58.88 10.59
N ILE A 615 15.07 -59.38 9.48
CA ILE A 615 16.53 -59.58 9.34
C ILE A 615 17.12 -58.84 8.11
N ARG A 616 16.30 -58.20 7.25
CA ARG A 616 16.80 -57.39 6.12
C ARG A 616 16.79 -55.87 6.36
N SER A 617 16.07 -55.38 7.37
CA SER A 617 15.99 -53.94 7.67
C SER A 617 17.27 -53.35 8.29
N THR A 618 18.13 -54.17 8.90
CA THR A 618 19.37 -53.72 9.58
C THR A 618 20.55 -53.41 8.65
N LEU A 619 20.40 -53.58 7.33
CA LEU A 619 21.42 -53.23 6.33
C LEU A 619 21.03 -52.07 5.41
N GLY A 620 19.77 -51.60 5.46
CA GLY A 620 19.33 -50.42 4.72
C GLY A 620 19.51 -49.11 5.50
N THR A 621 19.22 -49.13 6.80
CA THR A 621 19.16 -47.93 7.65
C THR A 621 20.48 -47.18 7.82
N LEU A 622 21.63 -47.84 7.60
CA LEU A 622 22.95 -47.20 7.63
C LEU A 622 23.27 -46.31 6.40
N LYS A 623 22.37 -46.24 5.41
CA LYS A 623 22.56 -45.42 4.21
C LYS A 623 21.73 -44.14 4.21
N ASP A 624 20.62 -44.11 4.94
CA ASP A 624 19.66 -43.01 4.90
C ASP A 624 19.86 -42.01 6.07
N GLU A 625 20.58 -42.38 7.15
CA GLU A 625 21.01 -41.47 8.25
C GLU A 625 22.07 -40.40 7.83
N LEU A 626 22.27 -40.17 6.53
CA LEU A 626 23.24 -39.19 6.00
C LEU A 626 22.59 -38.04 5.20
N PHE A 627 21.27 -38.07 4.96
CA PHE A 627 20.56 -37.05 4.17
C PHE A 627 19.08 -36.87 4.56
N ALA A 628 18.80 -36.30 5.73
CA ALA A 628 17.59 -35.52 6.02
C ALA A 628 17.71 -34.81 7.38
N ASP A 629 17.96 -33.50 7.35
CA ASP A 629 17.60 -32.58 8.44
C ASP A 629 16.18 -32.03 8.20
N ASP A 630 15.65 -31.35 9.22
CA ASP A 630 14.46 -30.49 9.28
C ASP A 630 13.06 -31.16 9.37
N ASP A 631 12.64 -31.31 10.64
CA ASP A 631 11.28 -31.59 11.11
C ASP A 631 10.25 -30.53 10.67
N TRP A 632 8.99 -30.96 10.52
CA TRP A 632 7.81 -30.08 10.49
C TRP A 632 6.69 -30.61 11.40
N ASP A 633 6.18 -29.69 12.22
CA ASP A 633 4.88 -29.60 12.91
C ASP A 633 4.37 -30.68 13.90
N ASP A 634 4.21 -30.22 15.15
CA ASP A 634 3.25 -30.70 16.14
C ASP A 634 1.78 -30.42 15.69
N ASP A 635 0.89 -31.41 15.83
CA ASP A 635 -0.57 -31.23 15.64
C ASP A 635 -1.28 -31.00 17.00
N PRO A 636 -1.85 -29.81 17.28
CA PRO A 636 -2.26 -29.41 18.63
C PRO A 636 -3.68 -29.86 19.03
N TRP A 637 -4.12 -31.07 18.67
CA TRP A 637 -5.47 -31.57 18.99
C TRP A 637 -5.52 -32.99 19.60
N SER A 638 -5.00 -33.16 20.82
CA SER A 638 -5.41 -34.28 21.68
C SER A 638 -5.61 -33.91 23.16
N THR A 639 -6.87 -33.57 23.51
CA THR A 639 -7.33 -33.46 24.90
C THR A 639 -7.67 -34.84 25.48
N GLY A 640 -6.66 -35.54 26.02
CA GLY A 640 -6.75 -36.95 26.45
C GLY A 640 -6.41 -37.20 27.93
N ASN A 641 -7.25 -36.74 28.84
CA ASN A 641 -7.11 -36.89 30.31
C ASN A 641 -6.88 -38.34 30.79
N SER A 642 -5.72 -38.62 31.42
CA SER A 642 -5.63 -39.64 32.47
C SER A 642 -4.58 -39.28 33.55
N ARG A 643 -4.95 -39.47 34.81
CA ARG A 643 -4.14 -39.29 36.03
C ARG A 643 -3.95 -40.65 36.73
N SER A 644 -3.01 -40.71 37.69
CA SER A 644 -2.84 -41.78 38.72
C SER A 644 -2.35 -43.14 38.19
N ASP A 645 -1.74 -44.09 38.93
CA ASP A 645 -1.07 -44.14 40.27
C ASP A 645 -0.40 -45.54 40.42
N GLU A 646 0.61 -45.83 41.26
CA GLU A 646 1.57 -45.03 42.04
C GLU A 646 2.76 -45.95 42.46
N ARG A 647 4.00 -45.42 42.61
CA ARG A 647 5.17 -46.09 43.28
C ARG A 647 5.71 -47.35 42.53
N ILE A 648 6.87 -47.96 42.83
CA ILE A 648 7.71 -48.07 44.04
C ILE A 648 9.18 -48.26 43.61
N ARG A 649 10.14 -47.55 44.22
CA ARG A 649 11.35 -48.07 44.92
C ARG A 649 12.36 -46.97 45.26
N SER A 650 12.38 -46.61 46.54
CA SER A 650 13.45 -45.85 47.18
C SER A 650 14.61 -46.78 47.59
N GLY A 651 15.84 -46.27 47.60
CA GLY A 651 17.04 -47.08 47.87
C GLY A 651 18.31 -46.25 48.15
N ARG A 652 18.29 -45.42 49.20
CA ARG A 652 19.36 -44.50 49.65
C ARG A 652 20.80 -45.05 49.62
N ARG A 653 21.74 -44.18 49.19
CA ARG A 653 22.97 -43.69 49.88
C ARG A 653 23.48 -42.51 49.02
N GLY A 654 23.63 -41.27 49.52
CA GLY A 654 24.70 -40.83 50.43
C GLY A 654 25.98 -40.60 49.59
N ILE A 655 26.61 -39.43 49.51
CA ILE A 655 26.83 -38.37 50.51
C ILE A 655 27.04 -37.01 49.78
N ASP A 656 26.70 -35.91 50.45
CA ASP A 656 27.17 -34.54 50.17
C ASP A 656 27.81 -34.04 51.49
N PRO A 657 29.00 -33.40 51.47
CA PRO A 657 29.00 -31.95 51.70
C PRO A 657 30.11 -31.13 51.02
N TRP A 658 29.69 -30.00 50.42
CA TRP A 658 30.26 -28.63 50.50
C TRP A 658 31.78 -28.41 50.31
N ASP A 659 32.14 -27.60 49.30
CA ASP A 659 32.76 -26.26 49.49
C ASP A 659 33.12 -25.66 48.11
N ASP A 660 32.56 -24.50 47.75
CA ASP A 660 33.37 -23.29 47.54
C ASP A 660 32.47 -22.04 47.39
N ASP A 661 32.95 -20.94 47.97
CA ASP A 661 32.15 -19.75 48.28
C ASP A 661 32.10 -18.68 47.17
N PHE A 662 31.04 -17.88 47.26
CA PHE A 662 30.89 -16.57 46.63
C PHE A 662 32.13 -15.67 46.74
N TYR A 663 32.37 -14.83 45.73
CA TYR A 663 32.39 -13.37 45.95
C TYR A 663 32.31 -12.52 44.67
N ARG A 664 31.39 -11.54 44.71
CA ARG A 664 31.20 -10.36 43.82
C ARG A 664 30.47 -10.57 42.50
#